data_AF-A0A7C6PXB7-F1
#
_entry.id   AF-A0A7C6PXB7-F1
#
_cell.length_a   1.000
_cell.length_b   1.000
_cell.length_c   1.000
_cell.angle_alpha   90.00
_cell.angle_beta   90.00
_cell.angle_gamma   90.00
#
_symmetry.space_group_name_H-M   'P 1'
#
loop_
_entity.id
_entity.type
_entity.pdbx_description
1 polymer ?
#
loop_
_entity_poly.entity_id
_entity_poly.type
_entity_poly.pdbx_seq_one_letter_code
_entity_poly.pdbx_strand_id
1 'polypeptide(L)'
;MQSADILPYSRIGRKESNEKLQKDNVKFIFNALVFALIGFVIGRAQIMDNLIPFGVAYFASLIMQKRKYFLSGIGVYLGVLSLPGVNSIKYLIVLALILAFEHLLKVKSKNIFKVALITFFSLLLVDLIYSKAYGFLLFDVMTSIYESVIAMLMVFIFNQAILLLNNSNRKVISNEEIISLCILISIFILGLDNIKVWRFNLNSSFGILTILMSSYIGGVGTGASVGTTIGLIGSLALTNTPTSVGLYGFTGLLSGSMKKLGRLGIALGFFTAAAIMTFYVNAFANMIISPYDFALASLVFLSVPKKRLDHLVSVVKGDKGSLQRSYSVKLKEVVTDKLKEYAEVFDELGKSFKKANEKILDHKDISYLFEEIANKTCTDCAMYKMCWDKDFYFTYKSMFDLVESLESTGNVENNKLYKKCIRFPELLNCTKHNLMLYKINMQWRERLKDAKNIVSNQLKGISSVISNMADDISMDITFKDDLEQYLLVELDKRGIPVDDAIVYDAGDGNVVIKIYKKACYAAKECEKKVIPAVSEIMGEKYERKNTLCSINNKGRCSLTLTRAESYQVSTGISKISKSANKISGDTYSFMELEGGKYMAALSDGMGFGYRAASESSTTISLLERFIEAGFDKGLVVQTINSILALRSAEEMFSTVDISFIDLFTGDAEFIKIGASATFIKSGKDVDVIESSSLPIGILEDVDADIHDRKLKDGDFVILTTDGVLDCFDGNKEESMARFLRNLDMKDPQDMAEAIMKKCLELCENKPKDDMTVLTVKVWKRRL
;
A
#
# COMPACT_ATOMS: atom_id res chain seq x y z
N MET A 1 15.36 38.12 34.09
CA MET A 1 15.31 37.25 35.28
C MET A 1 13.89 37.29 35.83
N GLN A 2 13.08 36.29 35.50
CA GLN A 2 11.88 35.91 36.26
C GLN A 2 11.96 34.40 36.41
N SER A 3 12.10 33.96 37.66
CA SER A 3 12.26 32.58 38.09
C SER A 3 10.96 31.81 37.87
N ALA A 4 11.03 30.74 37.08
CA ALA A 4 9.96 29.78 36.95
C ALA A 4 9.87 28.94 38.24
N ASP A 5 8.72 29.00 38.90
CA ASP A 5 8.37 28.12 40.00
C ASP A 5 8.23 26.68 39.51
N ILE A 6 9.15 25.83 39.97
CA ILE A 6 9.11 24.38 39.77
C ILE A 6 8.23 23.79 40.88
N LEU A 7 7.02 23.37 40.53
CA LEU A 7 6.14 22.64 41.46
C LEU A 7 6.74 21.25 41.80
N PRO A 8 6.76 20.84 43.08
CA PRO A 8 7.31 19.57 43.50
C PRO A 8 6.32 18.43 43.19
N TYR A 9 6.81 17.44 42.44
CA TYR A 9 6.13 16.17 42.16
C TYR A 9 5.93 15.39 43.47
N SER A 10 4.79 15.64 44.14
CA SER A 10 4.44 14.98 45.40
C SER A 10 3.79 13.61 45.16
N ARG A 11 4.13 12.69 46.07
CA ARG A 11 3.76 11.26 46.11
C ARG A 11 2.24 11.02 46.09
N ILE A 12 1.64 10.86 44.91
CA ILE A 12 0.27 10.31 44.76
C ILE A 12 0.30 8.81 44.37
N GLY A 13 1.40 8.32 43.81
CA GLY A 13 1.49 6.95 43.26
C GLY A 13 1.45 5.79 44.26
N ARG A 14 1.65 6.01 45.57
CA ARG A 14 1.74 4.92 46.56
C ARG A 14 0.39 4.45 47.12
N LYS A 15 -0.66 5.29 47.06
CA LYS A 15 -2.04 4.91 47.42
C LYS A 15 -2.75 4.22 46.25
N GLU A 16 -2.61 4.75 45.03
CA GLU A 16 -3.15 4.13 43.82
C GLU A 16 -2.50 2.79 43.46
N SER A 17 -1.20 2.61 43.76
CA SER A 17 -0.53 1.32 43.52
C SER A 17 -1.07 0.20 44.40
N ASN A 18 -1.41 0.48 45.67
CA ASN A 18 -1.97 -0.51 46.58
C ASN A 18 -3.43 -0.85 46.25
N GLU A 19 -4.23 0.12 45.80
CA GLU A 19 -5.60 -0.15 45.31
C GLU A 19 -5.62 -0.91 43.98
N LYS A 20 -4.68 -0.63 43.05
CA LYS A 20 -4.49 -1.42 41.82
C LYS A 20 -4.01 -2.85 42.11
N LEU A 21 -3.03 -3.02 43.01
CA LEU A 21 -2.54 -4.32 43.44
C LEU A 21 -3.64 -5.15 44.14
N GLN A 22 -4.50 -4.51 44.95
CA GLN A 22 -5.67 -5.19 45.52
C GLN A 22 -6.72 -5.55 44.46
N LYS A 23 -7.05 -4.66 43.52
CA LYS A 23 -8.00 -4.95 42.43
C LYS A 23 -7.51 -6.07 41.49
N ASP A 24 -6.22 -6.09 41.18
CA ASP A 24 -5.61 -7.14 40.35
C ASP A 24 -5.54 -8.48 41.09
N ASN A 25 -5.29 -8.49 42.40
CA ASN A 25 -5.34 -9.71 43.21
C ASN A 25 -6.77 -10.25 43.36
N VAL A 26 -7.79 -9.40 43.52
CA VAL A 26 -9.21 -9.82 43.59
C VAL A 26 -9.68 -10.37 42.24
N LYS A 27 -9.36 -9.69 41.13
CA LYS A 27 -9.67 -10.17 39.77
C LYS A 27 -8.94 -11.48 39.47
N PHE A 28 -7.73 -11.64 39.98
CA PHE A 28 -6.97 -12.89 39.88
C PHE A 28 -7.62 -14.05 40.64
N ILE A 29 -7.99 -13.85 41.92
CA ILE A 29 -8.65 -14.88 42.73
C ILE A 29 -9.98 -15.30 42.09
N PHE A 30 -10.74 -14.33 41.57
CA PHE A 30 -11.97 -14.60 40.84
C PHE A 30 -11.72 -15.47 39.59
N ASN A 31 -10.75 -15.12 38.75
CA ASN A 31 -10.41 -15.91 37.57
C ASN A 31 -9.90 -17.32 37.95
N ALA A 32 -9.11 -17.44 39.02
CA ALA A 32 -8.63 -18.73 39.50
C ALA A 32 -9.78 -19.63 40.00
N LEU A 33 -10.78 -19.05 40.68
CA LEU A 33 -12.00 -19.78 41.09
C LEU A 33 -12.85 -20.21 39.88
N VAL A 34 -12.99 -19.34 38.87
CA VAL A 34 -13.70 -19.68 37.63
C VAL A 34 -13.01 -20.84 36.90
N PHE A 35 -11.68 -20.79 36.74
CA PHE A 35 -10.93 -21.89 36.14
C PHE A 35 -10.96 -23.18 36.99
N ALA A 36 -11.04 -23.08 38.32
CA ALA A 36 -11.21 -24.25 39.17
C ALA A 36 -12.61 -24.88 39.01
N LEU A 37 -13.66 -24.07 38.85
CA LEU A 37 -15.01 -24.56 38.59
C LEU A 37 -15.13 -25.20 37.21
N ILE A 38 -14.51 -24.59 36.18
CA ILE A 38 -14.38 -25.21 34.85
C ILE A 38 -13.59 -26.52 34.95
N GLY A 39 -12.50 -26.53 35.72
CA GLY A 39 -11.71 -27.72 35.98
C GLY A 39 -12.49 -28.85 36.65
N PHE A 40 -13.38 -28.52 37.60
CA PHE A 40 -14.27 -29.50 38.22
C PHE A 40 -15.19 -30.20 37.21
N VAL A 41 -15.79 -29.43 36.30
CA VAL A 41 -16.65 -30.01 35.27
C VAL A 41 -15.83 -30.82 34.27
N ILE A 42 -14.74 -30.28 33.73
CA ILE A 42 -13.89 -31.00 32.76
C ILE A 42 -13.26 -32.26 33.39
N GLY A 43 -12.95 -32.23 34.69
CA GLY A 43 -12.45 -33.41 35.43
C GLY A 43 -13.46 -34.56 35.54
N ARG A 44 -14.75 -34.31 35.29
CA ARG A 44 -15.80 -35.34 35.21
C ARG A 44 -15.98 -35.91 33.80
N ALA A 45 -15.34 -35.34 32.79
CA ALA A 45 -15.48 -35.80 31.42
C ALA A 45 -14.72 -37.12 31.23
N GLN A 46 -15.46 -38.23 31.12
CA GLN A 46 -14.91 -39.58 30.96
C GLN A 46 -15.19 -40.16 29.57
N ILE A 47 -14.30 -41.03 29.10
CA ILE A 47 -14.45 -41.82 27.87
C ILE A 47 -14.59 -43.29 28.30
N MET A 48 -15.59 -44.00 27.75
CA MET A 48 -15.82 -45.43 28.03
C MET A 48 -15.83 -45.79 29.53
N ASP A 49 -16.44 -44.93 30.34
CA ASP A 49 -16.64 -45.09 31.80
C ASP A 49 -15.39 -45.25 32.70
N ASN A 50 -14.16 -45.13 32.18
CA ASN A 50 -12.95 -45.31 33.00
C ASN A 50 -11.80 -44.32 32.70
N LEU A 51 -11.76 -43.72 31.52
CA LEU A 51 -10.63 -42.88 31.08
C LEU A 51 -10.95 -41.39 31.28
N ILE A 52 -10.07 -40.64 31.96
CA ILE A 52 -10.24 -39.20 32.23
C ILE A 52 -9.02 -38.38 31.75
N PRO A 53 -8.74 -38.36 30.43
CA PRO A 53 -7.61 -37.63 29.87
C PRO A 53 -7.78 -36.10 29.92
N PHE A 54 -9.02 -35.61 29.88
CA PHE A 54 -9.33 -34.20 29.67
C PHE A 54 -9.00 -33.32 30.88
N GLY A 55 -9.35 -33.77 32.09
CA GLY A 55 -9.05 -33.04 33.33
C GLY A 55 -7.55 -32.80 33.51
N VAL A 56 -6.74 -33.83 33.20
CA VAL A 56 -5.28 -33.77 33.32
C VAL A 56 -4.67 -32.82 32.27
N ALA A 57 -5.12 -32.91 31.02
CA ALA A 57 -4.68 -32.01 29.96
C ALA A 57 -5.05 -30.53 30.23
N TYR A 58 -6.24 -30.29 30.79
CA TYR A 58 -6.70 -28.95 31.19
C TYR A 58 -5.82 -28.36 32.31
N PHE A 59 -5.48 -29.16 33.30
CA PHE A 59 -4.59 -28.73 34.39
C PHE A 59 -3.19 -28.35 33.87
N ALA A 60 -2.60 -29.21 33.04
CA ALA A 60 -1.26 -28.96 32.50
C ALA A 60 -1.18 -27.71 31.62
N SER A 61 -2.20 -27.47 30.79
CA SER A 61 -2.26 -26.27 29.95
C SER A 61 -2.44 -24.98 30.76
N LEU A 62 -3.12 -25.01 31.90
CA LEU A 62 -3.26 -23.86 32.80
C LEU A 62 -1.97 -23.51 33.56
N ILE A 63 -1.27 -24.52 34.09
CA ILE A 63 -0.03 -24.29 34.84
C ILE A 63 1.05 -23.67 33.93
N MET A 64 1.12 -24.13 32.67
CA MET A 64 2.02 -23.58 31.67
C MET A 64 1.86 -22.07 31.52
N GLN A 65 0.63 -21.53 31.56
CA GLN A 65 0.43 -20.08 31.46
C GLN A 65 0.89 -19.34 32.71
N LYS A 66 0.39 -19.75 33.89
CA LYS A 66 0.80 -19.18 35.17
C LYS A 66 0.76 -20.25 36.25
N ARG A 67 1.90 -20.47 36.91
CA ARG A 67 2.04 -21.38 38.07
C ARG A 67 1.03 -21.13 39.20
N LYS A 68 0.46 -19.93 39.31
CA LYS A 68 -0.52 -19.57 40.34
C LYS A 68 -1.91 -20.20 40.12
N TYR A 69 -2.18 -20.82 38.97
CA TYR A 69 -3.43 -21.55 38.73
C TYR A 69 -3.44 -22.98 39.31
N PHE A 70 -2.52 -23.34 40.21
CA PHE A 70 -2.52 -24.66 40.87
C PHE A 70 -3.88 -25.03 41.51
N LEU A 71 -4.66 -24.03 41.92
CA LEU A 71 -6.00 -24.19 42.48
C LEU A 71 -6.97 -24.90 41.53
N SER A 72 -6.75 -24.82 40.21
CA SER A 72 -7.58 -25.55 39.24
C SER A 72 -7.39 -27.06 39.30
N GLY A 73 -6.22 -27.54 39.75
CA GLY A 73 -5.96 -28.96 39.96
C GLY A 73 -6.80 -29.55 41.09
N ILE A 74 -7.09 -28.75 42.13
CA ILE A 74 -8.04 -29.13 43.18
C ILE A 74 -9.44 -29.28 42.59
N GLY A 75 -9.84 -28.36 41.71
CA GLY A 75 -11.10 -28.45 40.97
C GLY A 75 -11.20 -29.75 40.17
N VAL A 76 -10.20 -30.04 39.33
CA VAL A 76 -10.14 -31.28 38.53
C VAL A 76 -10.22 -32.52 39.42
N TYR A 77 -9.46 -32.58 40.51
CA TYR A 77 -9.47 -33.72 41.42
C TYR A 77 -10.83 -33.92 42.10
N LEU A 78 -11.47 -32.84 42.57
CA LEU A 78 -12.83 -32.91 43.11
C LEU A 78 -13.84 -33.40 42.06
N GLY A 79 -13.63 -33.04 40.79
CA GLY A 79 -14.41 -33.55 39.67
C GLY A 79 -14.29 -35.06 39.53
N VAL A 80 -13.05 -35.58 39.48
CA VAL A 80 -12.78 -37.03 39.42
C VAL A 80 -13.36 -37.76 40.64
N LEU A 81 -13.26 -37.19 41.84
CA LEU A 81 -13.81 -37.77 43.07
C LEU A 81 -15.34 -37.93 43.01
N SER A 82 -16.01 -37.07 42.24
CA SER A 82 -17.48 -37.10 42.13
C SER A 82 -18.02 -38.21 41.23
N LEU A 83 -17.14 -38.93 40.51
CA LEU A 83 -17.51 -40.07 39.66
C LEU A 83 -17.41 -41.39 40.42
N PRO A 84 -18.51 -42.18 40.50
CA PRO A 84 -18.46 -43.51 41.11
C PRO A 84 -17.70 -44.50 40.21
N GLY A 85 -16.85 -45.34 40.80
CA GLY A 85 -16.16 -46.44 40.09
C GLY A 85 -14.78 -46.10 39.52
N VAL A 86 -14.32 -44.86 39.63
CA VAL A 86 -13.00 -44.43 39.14
C VAL A 86 -11.97 -44.41 40.27
N ASN A 87 -10.76 -44.90 40.00
CA ASN A 87 -9.62 -44.84 40.93
C ASN A 87 -9.05 -43.41 41.05
N SER A 88 -9.70 -42.56 41.84
CA SER A 88 -9.34 -41.14 42.00
C SER A 88 -7.90 -40.90 42.46
N ILE A 89 -7.33 -41.81 43.25
CA ILE A 89 -5.94 -41.74 43.75
C ILE A 89 -4.92 -41.71 42.59
N LYS A 90 -5.19 -42.45 41.50
CA LYS A 90 -4.38 -42.48 40.27
C LYS A 90 -4.15 -41.06 39.76
N TYR A 91 -5.24 -40.31 39.57
CA TYR A 91 -5.20 -38.97 39.00
C TYR A 91 -4.59 -37.94 39.95
N LEU A 92 -4.68 -38.11 41.27
CA LEU A 92 -3.99 -37.25 42.23
C LEU A 92 -2.46 -37.36 42.09
N ILE A 93 -1.95 -38.58 41.94
CA ILE A 93 -0.52 -38.85 41.75
C ILE A 93 -0.05 -38.23 40.43
N VAL A 94 -0.84 -38.34 39.36
CA VAL A 94 -0.54 -37.72 38.05
C VAL A 94 -0.44 -36.19 38.16
N LEU A 95 -1.42 -35.53 38.80
CA LEU A 95 -1.40 -34.08 38.99
C LEU A 95 -0.18 -33.63 39.81
N ALA A 96 0.21 -34.39 40.83
CA ALA A 96 1.40 -34.13 41.63
C ALA A 96 2.70 -34.32 40.82
N LEU A 97 2.78 -35.35 39.97
CA LEU A 97 3.92 -35.59 39.09
C LEU A 97 4.10 -34.46 38.06
N ILE A 98 3.01 -33.95 37.46
CA ILE A 98 3.08 -32.82 36.52
C ILE A 98 3.68 -31.60 37.20
N LEU A 99 3.25 -31.26 38.42
CA LEU A 99 3.81 -30.17 39.22
C LEU A 99 5.29 -30.40 39.56
N ALA A 100 5.66 -31.62 39.93
CA ALA A 100 7.04 -31.99 40.27
C ALA A 100 7.98 -31.89 39.06
N PHE A 101 7.58 -32.44 37.90
CA PHE A 101 8.35 -32.38 36.66
C PHE A 101 8.53 -30.94 36.17
N GLU A 102 7.49 -30.11 36.27
CA GLU A 102 7.60 -28.69 35.95
C GLU A 102 8.58 -27.93 36.87
N HIS A 103 8.64 -28.32 38.14
CA HIS A 103 9.57 -27.73 39.10
C HIS A 103 11.02 -28.17 38.83
N LEU A 104 11.23 -29.47 38.62
CA LEU A 104 12.53 -30.11 38.39
C LEU A 104 13.18 -29.68 37.07
N LEU A 105 12.43 -29.68 35.97
CA LEU A 105 12.97 -29.43 34.63
C LEU A 105 13.19 -27.95 34.31
N LYS A 106 12.88 -27.03 35.24
CA LYS A 106 12.95 -25.57 35.06
C LYS A 106 12.44 -25.13 33.68
N VAL A 107 11.37 -25.76 33.19
CA VAL A 107 10.83 -25.49 31.86
C VAL A 107 10.41 -24.03 31.84
N LYS A 108 11.06 -23.22 30.99
CA LYS A 108 10.55 -21.88 30.66
C LYS A 108 9.12 -22.11 30.14
N SER A 109 8.13 -21.54 30.81
CA SER A 109 6.69 -21.86 30.75
C SER A 109 5.98 -21.56 29.41
N LYS A 110 6.69 -21.69 28.29
CA LYS A 110 6.19 -21.35 26.95
C LYS A 110 6.36 -22.46 25.91
N ASN A 111 7.08 -23.55 26.22
CA ASN A 111 7.28 -24.62 25.25
C ASN A 111 6.21 -25.71 25.39
N ILE A 112 5.14 -25.57 24.60
CA ILE A 112 3.94 -26.43 24.62
C ILE A 112 4.30 -27.91 24.43
N PHE A 113 5.26 -28.20 23.55
CA PHE A 113 5.67 -29.56 23.24
C PHE A 113 6.26 -30.29 24.47
N LYS A 114 7.02 -29.58 25.30
CA LYS A 114 7.57 -30.16 26.54
C LYS A 114 6.49 -30.48 27.56
N VAL A 115 5.50 -29.59 27.71
CA VAL A 115 4.38 -29.80 28.63
C VAL A 115 3.53 -30.99 28.19
N ALA A 116 3.25 -31.11 26.89
CA ALA A 116 2.52 -32.24 26.32
C ALA A 116 3.25 -33.60 26.56
N LEU A 117 4.58 -33.63 26.42
CA LEU A 117 5.37 -34.83 26.76
C LEU A 117 5.36 -35.15 28.25
N ILE A 118 5.46 -34.13 29.12
CA ILE A 118 5.37 -34.33 30.58
C ILE A 118 4.00 -34.93 30.95
N THR A 119 2.90 -34.44 30.36
CA THR A 119 1.57 -35.02 30.58
C THR A 119 1.46 -36.45 30.09
N PHE A 120 2.03 -36.75 28.91
CA PHE A 120 2.02 -38.10 28.35
C PHE A 120 2.74 -39.10 29.27
N PHE A 121 3.98 -38.79 29.67
CA PHE A 121 4.77 -39.70 30.50
C PHE A 121 4.25 -39.82 31.93
N SER A 122 3.70 -38.74 32.50
CA SER A 122 3.13 -38.79 33.85
C SER A 122 1.88 -39.66 33.93
N LEU A 123 1.00 -39.60 32.92
CA LEU A 123 -0.15 -40.50 32.81
C LEU A 123 0.32 -41.93 32.55
N LEU A 124 1.09 -42.16 31.49
CA LEU A 124 1.51 -43.51 31.09
C LEU A 124 2.24 -44.26 32.21
N LEU A 125 3.12 -43.57 32.96
CA LEU A 125 3.85 -44.19 34.06
C LEU A 125 2.91 -44.62 35.19
N VAL A 126 1.97 -43.76 35.60
CA VAL A 126 1.02 -44.09 36.67
C VAL A 126 0.10 -45.23 36.22
N ASP A 127 -0.38 -45.18 34.99
CA ASP A 127 -1.29 -46.17 34.43
C ASP A 127 -0.65 -47.56 34.34
N LEU A 128 0.62 -47.64 33.93
CA LEU A 128 1.36 -48.90 33.89
C LEU A 128 1.63 -49.48 35.29
N ILE A 129 1.88 -48.62 36.30
CA ILE A 129 2.04 -49.06 37.69
C ILE A 129 0.72 -49.65 38.21
N TYR A 130 -0.40 -48.99 37.92
CA TYR A 130 -1.72 -49.47 38.30
C TYR A 130 -2.10 -50.76 37.56
N SER A 131 -1.86 -50.85 36.25
CA SER A 131 -2.09 -52.08 35.47
C SER A 131 -1.30 -53.26 36.04
N LYS A 132 -0.04 -53.05 36.46
CA LYS A 132 0.75 -54.10 37.11
C LYS A 132 0.19 -54.51 38.48
N ALA A 133 -0.42 -53.59 39.23
CA ALA A 133 -0.94 -53.86 40.57
C ALA A 133 -2.28 -54.62 40.58
N TYR A 134 -3.14 -54.41 39.57
CA TYR A 134 -4.49 -55.00 39.50
C TYR A 134 -4.61 -56.19 38.54
N GLY A 135 -3.55 -56.51 37.78
CA GLY A 135 -3.50 -57.63 36.85
C GLY A 135 -3.04 -57.16 35.47
N PHE A 136 -1.94 -57.73 34.96
CA PHE A 136 -1.34 -57.28 33.70
C PHE A 136 -2.12 -57.83 32.49
N LEU A 137 -3.13 -57.11 32.04
CA LEU A 137 -3.88 -57.39 30.83
C LEU A 137 -3.36 -56.50 29.67
N LEU A 138 -3.22 -57.09 28.48
CA LEU A 138 -2.82 -56.33 27.27
C LEU A 138 -3.79 -55.18 26.97
N PHE A 139 -5.08 -55.39 27.25
CA PHE A 139 -6.12 -54.39 27.08
C PHE A 139 -5.85 -53.14 27.94
N ASP A 140 -5.46 -53.30 29.20
CA ASP A 140 -5.21 -52.18 30.11
C ASP A 140 -3.96 -51.38 29.70
N VAL A 141 -2.95 -52.04 29.15
CA VAL A 141 -1.79 -51.36 28.58
C VAL A 141 -2.17 -50.53 27.35
N MET A 142 -3.02 -51.07 26.48
CA MET A 142 -3.49 -50.35 25.29
C MET A 142 -4.38 -49.16 25.65
N THR A 143 -5.27 -49.30 26.63
CA THR A 143 -6.09 -48.18 27.12
C THR A 143 -5.26 -47.10 27.82
N SER A 144 -4.20 -47.49 28.55
CA SER A 144 -3.24 -46.55 29.16
C SER A 144 -2.50 -45.71 28.11
N ILE A 145 -2.07 -46.34 27.01
CA ILE A 145 -1.45 -45.64 25.88
C ILE A 145 -2.47 -44.69 25.24
N TYR A 146 -3.69 -45.16 25.01
CA TYR A 146 -4.76 -44.36 24.41
C TYR A 146 -5.10 -43.11 25.25
N GLU A 147 -5.27 -43.27 26.56
CA GLU A 147 -5.54 -42.17 27.50
C GLU A 147 -4.40 -41.14 27.49
N SER A 148 -3.16 -41.61 27.51
CA SER A 148 -1.97 -40.74 27.50
C SER A 148 -1.83 -39.97 26.19
N VAL A 149 -2.08 -40.60 25.03
CA VAL A 149 -2.06 -39.95 23.72
C VAL A 149 -3.14 -38.88 23.61
N ILE A 150 -4.37 -39.17 24.06
CA ILE A 150 -5.46 -38.18 24.04
C ILE A 150 -5.11 -36.99 24.93
N ALA A 151 -4.62 -37.23 26.15
CA ALA A 151 -4.24 -36.16 27.06
C ALA A 151 -3.16 -35.26 26.44
N MET A 152 -2.16 -35.85 25.77
CA MET A 152 -1.12 -35.10 25.05
C MET A 152 -1.70 -34.21 23.95
N LEU A 153 -2.57 -34.74 23.10
CA LEU A 153 -3.20 -33.97 22.02
C LEU A 153 -4.07 -32.82 22.57
N MET A 154 -4.80 -33.08 23.66
CA MET A 154 -5.68 -32.09 24.28
C MET A 154 -4.92 -30.92 24.92
N VAL A 155 -3.66 -31.10 25.34
CA VAL A 155 -2.82 -29.99 25.84
C VAL A 155 -2.62 -28.92 24.77
N PHE A 156 -2.42 -29.30 23.50
CA PHE A 156 -2.27 -28.33 22.39
C PHE A 156 -3.55 -27.54 22.16
N ILE A 157 -4.69 -28.23 22.12
CA ILE A 157 -6.01 -27.64 21.88
C ILE A 157 -6.38 -26.69 23.03
N PHE A 158 -6.26 -27.15 24.28
CA PHE A 158 -6.62 -26.33 25.44
C PHE A 158 -5.71 -25.13 25.63
N ASN A 159 -4.43 -25.20 25.27
CA ASN A 159 -3.56 -24.03 25.38
C ASN A 159 -4.07 -22.86 24.52
N GLN A 160 -4.46 -23.13 23.26
CA GLN A 160 -5.02 -22.10 22.37
C GLN A 160 -6.31 -21.49 22.96
N ALA A 161 -7.22 -22.35 23.43
CA ALA A 161 -8.50 -21.90 24.01
C ALA A 161 -8.33 -21.09 25.31
N ILE A 162 -7.43 -21.50 26.20
CA ILE A 162 -7.18 -20.81 27.47
C ILE A 162 -6.46 -19.48 27.24
N LEU A 163 -5.54 -19.38 26.27
CA LEU A 163 -4.88 -18.11 25.92
C LEU A 163 -5.91 -17.04 25.54
N LEU A 164 -6.95 -17.43 24.79
CA LEU A 164 -8.06 -16.57 24.45
C LEU A 164 -8.89 -16.15 25.68
N LEU A 165 -9.19 -17.08 26.58
CA LEU A 165 -9.94 -16.79 27.83
C LEU A 165 -9.19 -15.85 28.79
N ASN A 166 -7.85 -15.93 28.82
CA ASN A 166 -7.03 -15.11 29.72
C ASN A 166 -6.82 -13.68 29.18
N ASN A 167 -6.79 -13.50 27.85
CA ASN A 167 -6.59 -12.22 27.19
C ASN A 167 -7.91 -11.58 26.74
N SER A 168 -8.61 -10.92 27.67
CA SER A 168 -9.91 -10.28 27.43
C SER A 168 -9.91 -9.05 26.49
N ASN A 169 -8.74 -8.63 25.98
CA ASN A 169 -8.60 -7.41 25.19
C ASN A 169 -8.44 -7.67 23.68
N ARG A 170 -8.39 -8.93 23.25
CA ARG A 170 -8.25 -9.28 21.83
C ARG A 170 -9.54 -8.97 21.07
N LYS A 171 -9.40 -8.31 19.92
CA LYS A 171 -10.53 -7.90 19.09
C LYS A 171 -10.78 -8.84 17.91
N VAL A 172 -9.76 -9.59 17.48
CA VAL A 172 -9.81 -10.49 16.33
C VAL A 172 -9.41 -11.89 16.78
N ILE A 173 -10.21 -12.90 16.40
CA ILE A 173 -10.01 -14.31 16.78
C ILE A 173 -9.75 -15.11 15.51
N SER A 174 -8.74 -15.99 15.52
CA SER A 174 -8.44 -16.84 14.36
C SER A 174 -9.41 -18.02 14.24
N ASN A 175 -9.52 -18.61 13.04
CA ASN A 175 -10.36 -19.80 12.83
C ASN A 175 -9.92 -21.00 13.70
N GLU A 176 -8.61 -21.20 13.89
CA GLU A 176 -8.08 -22.25 14.77
C GLU A 176 -8.50 -22.03 16.23
N GLU A 177 -8.45 -20.78 16.70
CA GLU A 177 -8.87 -20.42 18.06
C GLU A 177 -10.37 -20.68 18.27
N ILE A 178 -11.21 -20.40 17.27
CA ILE A 178 -12.65 -20.71 17.31
C ILE A 178 -12.86 -22.22 17.42
N ILE A 179 -12.16 -23.03 16.62
CA ILE A 179 -12.25 -24.50 16.66
C ILE A 179 -11.82 -25.01 18.05
N SER A 180 -10.72 -24.50 18.60
CA SER A 180 -10.22 -24.88 19.92
C SER A 180 -11.22 -24.57 21.04
N LEU A 181 -11.89 -23.42 20.95
CA LEU A 181 -12.94 -23.01 21.89
C LEU A 181 -14.17 -23.92 21.78
N CYS A 182 -14.58 -24.28 20.56
CA CYS A 182 -15.68 -25.22 20.35
C CYS A 182 -15.39 -26.59 20.98
N ILE A 183 -14.19 -27.13 20.80
CA ILE A 183 -13.79 -28.42 21.39
C ILE A 183 -13.82 -28.33 22.93
N LEU A 184 -13.29 -27.26 23.52
CA LEU A 184 -13.33 -27.05 24.97
C LEU A 184 -14.77 -26.99 25.51
N ILE A 185 -15.68 -26.30 24.82
CA ILE A 185 -17.10 -26.23 25.19
C ILE A 185 -17.76 -27.61 25.11
N SER A 186 -17.48 -28.40 24.08
CA SER A 186 -18.04 -29.75 23.95
C SER A 186 -17.56 -30.70 25.05
N ILE A 187 -16.29 -30.62 25.45
CA ILE A 187 -15.74 -31.41 26.57
C ILE A 187 -16.31 -30.92 27.91
N PHE A 188 -16.55 -29.62 28.06
CA PHE A 188 -17.25 -29.08 29.23
C PHE A 188 -18.68 -29.62 29.33
N ILE A 189 -19.41 -29.70 28.22
CA ILE A 189 -20.76 -30.31 28.17
C ILE A 189 -20.69 -31.77 28.60
N LEU A 190 -19.69 -32.51 28.11
CA LEU A 190 -19.47 -33.91 28.50
C LEU A 190 -19.27 -34.10 30.01
N GLY A 191 -18.58 -33.17 30.66
CA GLY A 191 -18.36 -33.19 32.11
C GLY A 191 -19.62 -32.98 32.97
N LEU A 192 -20.70 -32.46 32.38
CA LEU A 192 -22.00 -32.29 33.05
C LEU A 192 -22.85 -33.58 33.05
N ASP A 193 -22.31 -34.67 32.50
CA ASP A 193 -23.02 -35.92 32.43
C ASP A 193 -23.37 -36.51 33.81
N ASN A 194 -24.50 -37.22 33.87
CA ASN A 194 -25.12 -37.75 35.09
C ASN A 194 -25.52 -36.74 36.18
N ILE A 195 -25.52 -35.42 35.89
CA ILE A 195 -26.08 -34.41 36.80
C ILE A 195 -27.55 -34.15 36.44
N LYS A 196 -28.46 -34.88 37.09
CA LYS A 196 -29.91 -34.68 36.94
C LYS A 196 -30.43 -33.73 38.02
N VAL A 197 -30.95 -32.58 37.61
CA VAL A 197 -31.67 -31.67 38.51
C VAL A 197 -33.16 -31.87 38.27
N TRP A 198 -33.82 -32.59 39.18
CA TRP A 198 -35.22 -32.95 39.07
C TRP A 198 -35.54 -33.76 37.79
N ARG A 199 -36.17 -33.14 36.78
CA ARG A 199 -36.51 -33.76 35.48
C ARG A 199 -35.62 -33.29 34.32
N PHE A 200 -34.64 -32.43 34.59
CA PHE A 200 -33.76 -31.86 33.56
C PHE A 200 -32.40 -32.55 33.56
N ASN A 201 -31.90 -32.88 32.36
CA ASN A 201 -30.52 -33.29 32.17
C ASN A 201 -29.69 -32.09 31.74
N LEU A 202 -28.76 -31.67 32.61
CA LEU A 202 -27.92 -30.50 32.33
C LEU A 202 -27.06 -30.69 31.08
N ASN A 203 -26.56 -31.91 30.83
CA ASN A 203 -25.77 -32.23 29.64
C ASN A 203 -26.56 -31.89 28.35
N SER A 204 -27.76 -32.46 28.21
CA SER A 204 -28.63 -32.23 27.06
C SER A 204 -29.07 -30.77 26.92
N SER A 205 -29.43 -30.10 28.02
CA SER A 205 -29.85 -28.68 27.97
C SER A 205 -28.73 -27.73 27.53
N PHE A 206 -27.51 -27.91 28.05
CA PHE A 206 -26.36 -27.10 27.63
C PHE A 206 -25.95 -27.41 26.18
N GLY A 207 -26.00 -28.69 25.78
CA GLY A 207 -25.79 -29.10 24.38
C GLY A 207 -26.74 -28.38 23.42
N ILE A 208 -28.05 -28.42 23.70
CA ILE A 208 -29.06 -27.74 22.87
C ILE A 208 -28.83 -26.22 22.85
N LEU A 209 -28.53 -25.61 24.00
CA LEU A 209 -28.28 -24.18 24.10
C LEU A 209 -27.08 -23.75 23.24
N THR A 210 -26.00 -24.51 23.24
CA THR A 210 -24.81 -24.20 22.41
C THR A 210 -25.10 -24.34 20.92
N ILE A 211 -25.90 -25.33 20.51
CA ILE A 211 -26.38 -25.45 19.12
C ILE A 211 -27.21 -24.23 18.74
N LEU A 212 -28.19 -23.82 19.53
CA LEU A 212 -29.01 -22.63 19.25
C LEU A 212 -28.17 -21.35 19.15
N MET A 213 -27.21 -21.15 20.06
CA MET A 213 -26.29 -20.01 20.05
C MET A 213 -25.39 -20.01 18.80
N SER A 214 -24.81 -21.15 18.45
CA SER A 214 -23.94 -21.29 17.27
C SER A 214 -24.71 -21.12 15.96
N SER A 215 -25.94 -21.62 15.87
CA SER A 215 -26.85 -21.41 14.74
C SER A 215 -27.22 -19.93 14.58
N TYR A 216 -27.38 -19.18 15.68
CA TYR A 216 -27.56 -17.72 15.62
C TYR A 216 -26.31 -17.02 15.12
N ILE A 217 -25.12 -17.42 15.57
CA ILE A 217 -23.86 -16.75 15.19
C ILE A 217 -23.50 -17.02 13.73
N GLY A 218 -23.29 -18.28 13.35
CA GLY A 218 -22.75 -18.64 12.03
C GLY A 218 -23.74 -19.25 11.03
N GLY A 219 -25.01 -19.49 11.42
CA GLY A 219 -26.03 -20.05 10.53
C GLY A 219 -25.88 -21.55 10.32
N VAL A 220 -26.19 -22.04 9.12
CA VAL A 220 -26.27 -23.48 8.78
C VAL A 220 -24.96 -24.22 9.06
N GLY A 221 -23.82 -23.71 8.56
CA GLY A 221 -22.53 -24.40 8.65
C GLY A 221 -22.07 -24.60 10.10
N THR A 222 -22.05 -23.52 10.90
CA THR A 222 -21.63 -23.60 12.31
C THR A 222 -22.60 -24.40 13.16
N GLY A 223 -23.91 -24.26 12.93
CA GLY A 223 -24.92 -25.03 13.65
C GLY A 223 -24.77 -26.53 13.42
N ALA A 224 -24.59 -26.95 12.16
CA ALA A 224 -24.37 -28.35 11.81
C ALA A 224 -23.05 -28.90 12.41
N SER A 225 -21.94 -28.16 12.30
CA SER A 225 -20.65 -28.58 12.85
C SER A 225 -20.63 -28.69 14.38
N VAL A 226 -21.24 -27.72 15.08
CA VAL A 226 -21.36 -27.79 16.55
C VAL A 226 -22.29 -28.94 16.95
N GLY A 227 -23.38 -29.15 16.21
CA GLY A 227 -24.28 -30.28 16.41
C GLY A 227 -23.60 -31.64 16.23
N THR A 228 -22.82 -31.84 15.16
CA THR A 228 -22.10 -33.09 14.93
C THR A 228 -21.00 -33.34 15.95
N THR A 229 -20.27 -32.30 16.37
CA THR A 229 -19.23 -32.44 17.40
C THR A 229 -19.82 -32.80 18.76
N ILE A 230 -20.92 -32.16 19.19
CA ILE A 230 -21.61 -32.51 20.44
C ILE A 230 -22.19 -33.92 20.36
N GLY A 231 -22.81 -34.29 19.23
CA GLY A 231 -23.34 -35.64 19.04
C GLY A 231 -22.25 -36.71 19.05
N LEU A 232 -21.11 -36.46 18.39
CA LEU A 232 -19.99 -37.40 18.34
C LEU A 232 -19.33 -37.57 19.70
N ILE A 233 -19.06 -36.47 20.40
CA ILE A 233 -18.46 -36.51 21.74
C ILE A 233 -19.43 -37.18 22.74
N GLY A 234 -20.72 -36.89 22.66
CA GLY A 234 -21.74 -37.55 23.46
C GLY A 234 -21.86 -39.06 23.17
N SER A 235 -21.72 -39.47 21.90
CA SER A 235 -21.74 -40.89 21.50
C SER A 235 -20.52 -41.68 21.95
N LEU A 236 -19.38 -41.02 22.18
CA LEU A 236 -18.16 -41.68 22.68
C LEU A 236 -18.19 -41.92 24.19
N ALA A 237 -18.99 -41.14 24.92
CA ALA A 237 -19.05 -41.19 26.37
C ALA A 237 -20.22 -42.02 26.91
N LEU A 238 -21.39 -41.90 26.28
CA LEU A 238 -22.56 -42.70 26.62
C LEU A 238 -22.56 -43.89 25.66
N THR A 239 -22.75 -45.11 26.15
CA THR A 239 -22.91 -46.35 25.34
C THR A 239 -24.18 -46.35 24.46
N ASN A 240 -24.54 -45.20 23.92
CA ASN A 240 -25.63 -44.94 23.00
C ASN A 240 -25.19 -45.26 21.57
N THR A 241 -26.16 -45.61 20.74
CA THR A 241 -25.90 -45.85 19.32
C THR A 241 -25.41 -44.55 18.62
N PRO A 242 -24.63 -44.64 17.53
CA PRO A 242 -24.15 -43.49 16.74
C PRO A 242 -25.24 -42.57 16.17
N THR A 243 -26.52 -42.89 16.40
CA THR A 243 -27.70 -42.14 15.97
C THR A 243 -27.74 -40.71 16.54
N SER A 244 -27.11 -40.47 17.68
CA SER A 244 -27.02 -39.14 18.32
C SER A 244 -26.24 -38.13 17.47
N VAL A 245 -25.24 -38.57 16.70
CA VAL A 245 -24.47 -37.71 15.78
C VAL A 245 -25.38 -37.15 14.68
N GLY A 246 -26.20 -38.01 14.09
CA GLY A 246 -27.17 -37.62 13.08
C GLY A 246 -28.26 -36.70 13.63
N LEU A 247 -28.75 -36.99 14.84
CA LEU A 247 -29.79 -36.20 15.52
C LEU A 247 -29.33 -34.75 15.79
N TYR A 248 -28.19 -34.57 16.48
CA TYR A 248 -27.70 -33.23 16.81
C TYR A 248 -27.14 -32.48 15.60
N GLY A 249 -26.53 -33.17 14.64
CA GLY A 249 -26.09 -32.58 13.37
C GLY A 249 -27.27 -32.01 12.56
N PHE A 250 -28.35 -32.78 12.44
CA PHE A 250 -29.55 -32.35 11.69
C PHE A 250 -30.29 -31.21 12.38
N THR A 251 -30.42 -31.24 13.71
CA THR A 251 -31.05 -30.14 14.46
C THR A 251 -30.22 -28.84 14.38
N GLY A 252 -28.89 -28.95 14.36
CA GLY A 252 -27.99 -27.83 14.08
C GLY A 252 -28.16 -27.24 12.67
N LEU A 253 -28.28 -28.10 11.66
CA LEU A 253 -28.49 -27.69 10.27
C LEU A 253 -29.82 -26.94 10.08
N LEU A 254 -30.92 -27.51 10.58
CA LEU A 254 -32.26 -26.95 10.37
C LEU A 254 -32.53 -25.71 11.23
N SER A 255 -31.99 -25.66 12.46
CA SER A 255 -32.01 -24.44 13.26
C SER A 255 -31.19 -23.31 12.62
N GLY A 256 -30.05 -23.64 12.01
CA GLY A 256 -29.20 -22.68 11.29
C GLY A 256 -29.84 -22.15 10.00
N SER A 257 -30.63 -22.95 9.29
CA SER A 257 -31.32 -22.52 8.06
C SER A 257 -32.45 -21.54 8.35
N MET A 258 -33.11 -21.69 9.50
CA MET A 258 -34.18 -20.80 9.98
C MET A 258 -33.68 -19.50 10.61
N LYS A 259 -32.37 -19.21 10.58
CA LYS A 259 -31.79 -17.97 11.12
C LYS A 259 -32.46 -16.68 10.59
N LYS A 260 -32.89 -16.66 9.32
CA LYS A 260 -33.56 -15.49 8.71
C LYS A 260 -34.88 -15.13 9.39
N LEU A 261 -35.57 -16.09 10.02
CA LEU A 261 -36.81 -15.90 10.76
C LEU A 261 -36.56 -15.41 12.21
N GLY A 262 -35.31 -15.11 12.57
CA GLY A 262 -34.92 -14.61 13.89
C GLY A 262 -34.86 -15.69 14.96
N ARG A 263 -34.74 -15.27 16.23
CA ARG A 263 -34.51 -16.17 17.39
C ARG A 263 -35.60 -17.23 17.57
N LEU A 264 -36.85 -16.85 17.34
CA LEU A 264 -37.98 -17.79 17.39
C LEU A 264 -37.89 -18.83 16.26
N GLY A 265 -37.48 -18.41 15.05
CA GLY A 265 -37.25 -19.31 13.93
C GLY A 265 -36.20 -20.39 14.21
N ILE A 266 -35.09 -20.02 14.86
CA ILE A 266 -34.02 -20.97 15.22
C ILE A 266 -34.52 -22.01 16.23
N ALA A 267 -35.25 -21.58 17.28
CA ALA A 267 -35.82 -22.49 18.27
C ALA A 267 -36.89 -23.43 17.66
N LEU A 268 -37.75 -22.89 16.80
CA LEU A 268 -38.73 -23.68 16.05
C LEU A 268 -38.05 -24.67 15.10
N GLY A 269 -36.98 -24.26 14.40
CA GLY A 269 -36.20 -25.13 13.52
C GLY A 269 -35.53 -26.27 14.26
N PHE A 270 -35.03 -26.03 15.49
CA PHE A 270 -34.52 -27.11 16.33
C PHE A 270 -35.63 -28.09 16.73
N PHE A 271 -36.79 -27.58 17.16
CA PHE A 271 -37.93 -28.41 17.57
C PHE A 271 -38.44 -29.28 16.42
N THR A 272 -38.63 -28.70 15.23
CA THR A 272 -39.12 -29.44 14.06
C THR A 272 -38.12 -30.51 13.62
N ALA A 273 -36.83 -30.20 13.60
CA ALA A 273 -35.79 -31.18 13.30
C ALA A 273 -35.74 -32.32 14.33
N ALA A 274 -35.83 -31.99 15.63
CA ALA A 274 -35.86 -32.99 16.69
C ALA A 274 -37.10 -33.89 16.59
N ALA A 275 -38.28 -33.33 16.28
CA ALA A 275 -39.52 -34.09 16.09
C ALA A 275 -39.44 -35.04 14.88
N ILE A 276 -38.92 -34.55 13.74
CA ILE A 276 -38.73 -35.36 12.52
C ILE A 276 -37.79 -36.54 12.79
N MET A 277 -36.64 -36.28 13.42
CA MET A 277 -35.65 -37.32 13.70
C MET A 277 -36.13 -38.33 14.74
N THR A 278 -36.88 -37.88 15.76
CA THR A 278 -37.46 -38.77 16.78
C THR A 278 -38.50 -39.72 16.16
N PHE A 279 -39.30 -39.23 15.20
CA PHE A 279 -40.22 -40.05 14.42
C PHE A 279 -39.47 -41.04 13.51
N TYR A 280 -38.43 -40.58 12.80
CA TYR A 280 -37.65 -41.41 11.88
C TYR A 280 -36.91 -42.58 12.56
N VAL A 281 -36.32 -42.34 13.74
CA VAL A 281 -35.56 -43.36 14.48
C VAL A 281 -36.49 -44.32 15.26
N ASN A 282 -37.82 -44.16 15.14
CA ASN A 282 -38.84 -45.02 15.73
C ASN A 282 -38.69 -45.18 17.26
N ALA A 283 -38.27 -44.09 17.93
CA ALA A 283 -37.81 -44.10 19.31
C ALA A 283 -38.86 -43.62 20.33
N PHE A 284 -40.15 -43.95 20.15
CA PHE A 284 -41.19 -43.61 21.14
C PHE A 284 -40.93 -44.23 22.53
N ALA A 285 -40.13 -45.29 22.61
CA ALA A 285 -39.77 -45.92 23.88
C ALA A 285 -38.63 -45.20 24.64
N ASN A 286 -37.73 -44.48 23.96
CA ASN A 286 -36.57 -43.81 24.56
C ASN A 286 -36.31 -42.47 23.83
N MET A 287 -37.00 -41.40 24.21
CA MET A 287 -36.68 -40.05 23.71
C MET A 287 -35.24 -39.67 24.12
N ILE A 288 -34.32 -39.64 23.15
CA ILE A 288 -32.91 -39.26 23.36
C ILE A 288 -32.81 -37.80 23.82
N ILE A 289 -33.69 -36.93 23.31
CA ILE A 289 -33.82 -35.53 23.75
C ILE A 289 -35.15 -35.40 24.49
N SER A 290 -35.09 -35.09 25.79
CA SER A 290 -36.28 -34.81 26.59
C SER A 290 -36.90 -33.47 26.16
N PRO A 291 -38.24 -33.39 26.01
CA PRO A 291 -38.91 -32.12 25.69
C PRO A 291 -38.71 -31.05 26.75
N TYR A 292 -38.46 -31.46 28.01
CA TYR A 292 -38.14 -30.55 29.10
C TYR A 292 -36.77 -29.89 28.92
N ASP A 293 -35.78 -30.63 28.44
CA ASP A 293 -34.42 -30.12 28.23
C ASP A 293 -34.38 -29.10 27.09
N PHE A 294 -35.17 -29.35 26.03
CA PHE A 294 -35.37 -28.41 24.93
C PHE A 294 -36.08 -27.13 25.37
N ALA A 295 -37.15 -27.26 26.16
CA ALA A 295 -37.92 -26.12 26.65
C ALA A 295 -37.04 -25.20 27.52
N LEU A 296 -36.23 -25.78 28.40
CA LEU A 296 -35.28 -25.03 29.23
C LEU A 296 -34.25 -24.30 28.35
N ALA A 297 -33.58 -25.00 27.44
CA ALA A 297 -32.56 -24.42 26.57
C ALA A 297 -33.11 -23.29 25.69
N SER A 298 -34.31 -23.47 25.14
CA SER A 298 -34.98 -22.47 24.30
C SER A 298 -35.40 -21.24 25.10
N LEU A 299 -35.92 -21.42 26.32
CA LEU A 299 -36.30 -20.32 27.20
C LEU A 299 -35.09 -19.49 27.59
N VAL A 300 -33.98 -20.16 27.96
CA VAL A 300 -32.72 -19.47 28.27
C VAL A 300 -32.20 -18.71 27.04
N PHE A 301 -32.16 -19.34 25.86
CA PHE A 301 -31.73 -18.71 24.62
C PHE A 301 -32.54 -17.46 24.26
N LEU A 302 -33.88 -17.52 24.38
CA LEU A 302 -34.76 -16.39 24.09
C LEU A 302 -34.62 -15.25 25.11
N SER A 303 -34.28 -15.59 26.36
CA SER A 303 -34.07 -14.64 27.45
C SER A 303 -32.75 -13.86 27.33
N VAL A 304 -31.79 -14.33 26.52
CA VAL A 304 -30.53 -13.60 26.29
C VAL A 304 -30.82 -12.28 25.54
N PRO A 305 -30.37 -11.12 26.06
CA PRO A 305 -30.58 -9.83 25.41
C PRO A 305 -29.96 -9.79 24.01
N LYS A 306 -30.70 -9.28 23.02
CA LYS A 306 -30.22 -9.11 21.63
C LYS A 306 -28.86 -8.42 21.56
N LYS A 307 -28.66 -7.36 22.35
CA LYS A 307 -27.40 -6.61 22.43
C LYS A 307 -26.17 -7.48 22.74
N ARG A 308 -26.31 -8.51 23.58
CA ARG A 308 -25.19 -9.42 23.91
C ARG A 308 -24.93 -10.44 22.80
N LEU A 309 -25.99 -10.95 22.18
CA LEU A 309 -25.91 -11.85 21.04
C LEU A 309 -25.26 -11.16 19.83
N ASP A 310 -25.66 -9.93 19.54
CA ASP A 310 -25.12 -9.17 18.40
C ASP A 310 -23.65 -8.77 18.62
N HIS A 311 -23.26 -8.47 19.87
CA HIS A 311 -21.86 -8.28 20.24
C HIS A 311 -21.03 -9.56 20.07
N LEU A 312 -21.58 -10.74 20.38
CA LEU A 312 -20.90 -12.02 20.12
C LEU A 312 -20.73 -12.27 18.62
N VAL A 313 -21.74 -11.92 17.81
CA VAL A 313 -21.65 -12.01 16.35
C VAL A 313 -20.54 -11.12 15.80
N SER A 314 -20.41 -9.88 16.28
CA SER A 314 -19.36 -8.96 15.81
C SER A 314 -17.96 -9.40 16.22
N VAL A 315 -17.80 -10.03 17.39
CA VAL A 315 -16.50 -10.57 17.83
C VAL A 315 -16.12 -11.82 17.02
N VAL A 316 -17.07 -12.73 16.75
CA VAL A 316 -16.79 -13.99 16.04
C VAL A 316 -16.64 -13.79 14.53
N LYS A 317 -17.41 -12.89 13.92
CA LYS A 317 -17.31 -12.64 12.47
C LYS A 317 -16.30 -11.57 12.09
N GLY A 318 -15.72 -10.88 13.08
CA GLY A 318 -15.14 -9.56 12.88
C GLY A 318 -16.22 -8.56 12.47
N ASP A 319 -16.03 -7.28 12.76
CA ASP A 319 -16.96 -6.24 12.33
C ASP A 319 -16.86 -6.00 10.80
N LYS A 320 -17.33 -6.97 10.00
CA LYS A 320 -17.36 -6.84 8.53
C LYS A 320 -18.27 -5.69 8.07
N GLY A 321 -19.20 -5.25 8.92
CA GLY A 321 -20.15 -4.17 8.62
C GLY A 321 -19.50 -2.79 8.51
N SER A 322 -18.37 -2.56 9.18
CA SER A 322 -17.58 -1.33 9.04
C SER A 322 -16.53 -1.41 7.92
N LEU A 323 -16.04 -2.62 7.59
CA LEU A 323 -15.06 -2.86 6.53
C LEU A 323 -15.59 -2.48 5.13
N GLN A 324 -16.83 -2.85 4.81
CA GLN A 324 -17.40 -2.66 3.46
C GLN A 324 -17.87 -1.22 3.18
N ARG A 325 -18.24 -0.46 4.22
CA ARG A 325 -18.55 0.98 4.10
C ARG A 325 -17.28 1.83 3.97
N SER A 326 -16.14 1.28 4.43
CA SER A 326 -14.82 1.85 4.24
C SER A 326 -14.29 1.62 2.82
N TYR A 327 -14.56 0.47 2.18
CA TYR A 327 -14.07 0.15 0.83
C TYR A 327 -14.37 1.24 -0.22
N SER A 328 -15.62 1.71 -0.32
CA SER A 328 -16.01 2.74 -1.29
C SER A 328 -15.46 4.13 -0.96
N VAL A 329 -15.28 4.46 0.32
CA VAL A 329 -14.65 5.72 0.74
C VAL A 329 -13.13 5.68 0.54
N LYS A 330 -12.51 4.52 0.80
CA LYS A 330 -11.08 4.22 0.62
C LYS A 330 -10.69 4.22 -0.87
N LEU A 331 -11.53 3.67 -1.74
CA LEU A 331 -11.37 3.73 -3.20
C LEU A 331 -11.48 5.16 -3.72
N LYS A 332 -12.46 5.94 -3.25
CA LYS A 332 -12.61 7.35 -3.64
C LYS A 332 -11.32 8.15 -3.34
N GLU A 333 -10.76 8.05 -2.13
CA GLU A 333 -9.58 8.84 -1.75
C GLU A 333 -8.38 8.62 -2.70
N VAL A 334 -8.05 7.36 -3.03
CA VAL A 334 -6.91 7.05 -3.91
C VAL A 334 -7.20 7.34 -5.38
N VAL A 335 -8.42 7.04 -5.85
CA VAL A 335 -8.81 7.26 -7.25
C VAL A 335 -8.93 8.74 -7.57
N THR A 336 -9.38 9.56 -6.62
CA THR A 336 -9.47 11.01 -6.80
C THR A 336 -8.09 11.64 -7.03
N ASP A 337 -7.05 11.18 -6.33
CA ASP A 337 -5.70 11.72 -6.48
C ASP A 337 -5.10 11.36 -7.86
N LYS A 338 -5.24 10.10 -8.30
CA LYS A 338 -4.79 9.68 -9.66
C LYS A 338 -5.54 10.40 -10.78
N LEU A 339 -6.83 10.65 -10.62
CA LEU A 339 -7.61 11.38 -11.63
C LEU A 339 -7.25 12.87 -11.71
N LYS A 340 -6.83 13.49 -10.59
CA LYS A 340 -6.26 14.84 -10.62
C LYS A 340 -4.95 14.88 -11.39
N GLU A 341 -4.04 13.93 -11.15
CA GLU A 341 -2.78 13.82 -11.91
C GLU A 341 -3.05 13.73 -13.42
N TYR A 342 -4.01 12.90 -13.86
CA TYR A 342 -4.43 12.86 -15.26
C TYR A 342 -5.05 14.19 -15.75
N ALA A 343 -5.89 14.83 -14.94
CA ALA A 343 -6.47 16.11 -15.31
C ALA A 343 -5.40 17.19 -15.51
N GLU A 344 -4.34 17.19 -14.71
CA GLU A 344 -3.21 18.11 -14.83
C GLU A 344 -2.43 17.90 -16.13
N VAL A 345 -2.25 16.65 -16.59
CA VAL A 345 -1.65 16.36 -17.91
C VAL A 345 -2.44 17.06 -19.01
N PHE A 346 -3.77 16.91 -19.04
CA PHE A 346 -4.61 17.55 -20.06
C PHE A 346 -4.62 19.08 -19.99
N ASP A 347 -4.54 19.66 -18.78
CA ASP A 347 -4.42 21.12 -18.63
C ASP A 347 -3.06 21.63 -19.14
N GLU A 348 -1.96 20.92 -18.85
CA GLU A 348 -0.63 21.29 -19.31
C GLU A 348 -0.50 21.16 -20.84
N LEU A 349 -1.10 20.14 -21.44
CA LEU A 349 -1.28 20.05 -22.89
C LEU A 349 -2.07 21.25 -23.43
N GLY A 350 -3.18 21.62 -22.78
CA GLY A 350 -3.95 22.80 -23.17
C GLY A 350 -3.13 24.09 -23.14
N LYS A 351 -2.27 24.26 -22.13
CA LYS A 351 -1.37 25.44 -22.01
C LYS A 351 -0.27 25.44 -23.08
N SER A 352 0.30 24.29 -23.43
CA SER A 352 1.37 24.20 -24.42
C SER A 352 0.93 24.74 -25.80
N PHE A 353 -0.30 24.42 -26.23
CA PHE A 353 -0.89 24.95 -27.46
C PHE A 353 -1.21 26.44 -27.41
N LYS A 354 -1.53 27.00 -26.23
CA LYS A 354 -1.86 28.43 -26.08
C LYS A 354 -0.62 29.33 -26.09
N LYS A 355 0.48 28.93 -25.45
CA LYS A 355 1.74 29.71 -25.38
C LYS A 355 2.37 29.92 -26.77
N ALA A 356 2.16 28.98 -27.70
CA ALA A 356 2.64 29.08 -29.09
C ALA A 356 2.05 30.26 -29.88
N ASN A 357 0.98 30.89 -29.38
CA ASN A 357 0.25 31.97 -30.07
C ASN A 357 0.73 33.40 -29.72
N GLU A 358 1.70 33.55 -28.81
CA GLU A 358 2.18 34.89 -28.41
C GLU A 358 3.22 35.45 -29.40
N LYS A 359 2.68 36.21 -30.36
CA LYS A 359 3.28 37.28 -31.19
C LYS A 359 4.78 37.25 -31.42
N ILE A 360 5.19 36.94 -32.65
CA ILE A 360 6.36 37.58 -33.27
C ILE A 360 6.08 37.93 -34.75
N LEU A 361 6.12 39.26 -35.00
CA LEU A 361 6.40 40.00 -36.24
C LEU A 361 5.29 40.22 -37.30
N ASP A 362 4.87 41.49 -37.40
CA ASP A 362 4.08 42.10 -38.48
C ASP A 362 4.97 42.96 -39.43
N HIS A 363 6.21 43.27 -39.02
CA HIS A 363 7.10 44.21 -39.73
C HIS A 363 8.28 43.58 -40.48
N LYS A 364 8.79 42.40 -40.07
CA LYS A 364 9.89 41.73 -40.81
C LYS A 364 9.40 41.05 -42.09
N ASP A 365 8.15 40.61 -42.12
CA ASP A 365 7.58 39.85 -43.23
C ASP A 365 7.42 40.71 -44.50
N ILE A 366 7.16 42.02 -44.35
CA ILE A 366 7.10 42.97 -45.47
C ILE A 366 8.49 43.23 -46.07
N SER A 367 9.52 43.31 -45.22
CA SER A 367 10.90 43.49 -45.69
C SER A 367 11.38 42.26 -46.48
N TYR A 368 11.07 41.05 -45.99
CA TYR A 368 11.35 39.80 -46.70
C TYR A 368 10.60 39.74 -48.05
N LEU A 369 9.33 40.13 -48.07
CA LEU A 369 8.54 40.24 -49.29
C LEU A 369 9.21 41.15 -50.34
N PHE A 370 9.72 42.32 -49.92
CA PHE A 370 10.40 43.24 -50.83
C PHE A 370 11.75 42.73 -51.31
N GLU A 371 12.51 42.07 -50.45
CA GLU A 371 13.78 41.43 -50.82
C GLU A 371 13.57 40.33 -51.85
N GLU A 372 12.54 39.50 -51.65
CA GLU A 372 12.22 38.42 -52.59
C GLU A 372 11.69 38.94 -53.94
N ILE A 373 10.89 40.01 -53.94
CA ILE A 373 10.48 40.70 -55.17
C ILE A 373 11.69 41.32 -55.87
N ALA A 374 12.59 41.97 -55.13
CA ALA A 374 13.80 42.59 -55.67
C ALA A 374 14.75 41.54 -56.28
N ASN A 375 14.91 40.38 -55.64
CA ASN A 375 15.73 39.28 -56.16
C ASN A 375 15.19 38.66 -57.43
N LYS A 376 13.85 38.63 -57.62
CA LYS A 376 13.21 38.08 -58.82
C LYS A 376 13.15 39.09 -59.98
N THR A 377 13.21 40.40 -59.73
CA THR A 377 12.91 41.42 -60.76
C THR A 377 13.97 42.50 -60.92
N CYS A 378 14.69 42.86 -59.86
CA CYS A 378 15.58 44.02 -59.83
C CYS A 378 17.07 43.65 -59.97
N THR A 379 17.51 42.50 -59.51
CA THR A 379 18.93 42.06 -59.53
C THR A 379 19.55 42.08 -60.93
N ASP A 380 18.81 41.59 -61.93
CA ASP A 380 19.23 41.59 -63.34
C ASP A 380 18.88 42.91 -64.08
N CYS A 381 18.46 43.96 -63.36
CA CYS A 381 18.05 45.23 -63.94
C CYS A 381 19.24 46.20 -64.07
N ALA A 382 19.38 46.84 -65.22
CA ALA A 382 20.42 47.85 -65.48
C ALA A 382 20.39 49.05 -64.49
N MET A 383 19.24 49.32 -63.86
CA MET A 383 19.06 50.42 -62.89
C MET A 383 19.21 50.00 -61.42
N TYR A 384 19.59 48.75 -61.13
CA TYR A 384 19.65 48.20 -59.76
C TYR A 384 20.47 49.09 -58.81
N LYS A 385 21.72 49.40 -59.16
CA LYS A 385 22.61 50.24 -58.33
C LYS A 385 22.04 51.62 -58.05
N MET A 386 21.25 52.16 -58.98
CA MET A 386 20.62 53.46 -58.77
C MET A 386 19.41 53.35 -57.83
N CYS A 387 18.57 52.33 -57.98
CA CYS A 387 17.36 52.14 -57.19
C CYS A 387 17.63 51.62 -55.76
N TRP A 388 18.52 50.65 -55.60
CA TRP A 388 18.74 49.95 -54.33
C TRP A 388 20.00 50.40 -53.56
N ASP A 389 21.03 50.96 -54.21
CA ASP A 389 22.21 51.52 -53.49
C ASP A 389 22.07 53.02 -53.23
N LYS A 390 21.73 53.82 -54.27
CA LYS A 390 21.67 55.29 -54.17
C LYS A 390 20.31 55.82 -53.69
N ASP A 391 19.21 55.35 -54.29
CA ASP A 391 17.85 55.82 -54.01
C ASP A 391 17.03 54.83 -53.14
N PHE A 392 17.71 54.05 -52.27
CA PHE A 392 17.08 52.96 -51.49
C PHE A 392 15.77 53.38 -50.81
N TYR A 393 15.80 54.48 -50.05
CA TYR A 393 14.64 54.93 -49.27
C TYR A 393 13.44 55.29 -50.15
N PHE A 394 13.71 55.90 -51.31
CA PHE A 394 12.66 56.23 -52.28
C PHE A 394 12.06 54.97 -52.88
N THR A 395 12.88 54.01 -53.27
CA THR A 395 12.46 52.73 -53.87
C THR A 395 11.66 51.90 -52.88
N TYR A 396 12.14 51.78 -51.64
CA TYR A 396 11.48 51.06 -50.56
C TYR A 396 10.11 51.66 -50.23
N LYS A 397 10.04 52.99 -50.07
CA LYS A 397 8.77 53.69 -49.84
C LYS A 397 7.79 53.50 -51.00
N SER A 398 8.28 53.57 -52.24
CA SER A 398 7.41 53.42 -53.40
C SER A 398 6.94 51.97 -53.62
N MET A 399 7.74 50.97 -53.22
CA MET A 399 7.34 49.55 -53.15
C MET A 399 6.27 49.34 -52.07
N PHE A 400 6.39 50.03 -50.94
CA PHE A 400 5.37 50.03 -49.90
C PHE A 400 4.06 50.66 -50.39
N ASP A 401 4.13 51.86 -50.97
CA ASP A 401 2.98 52.54 -51.59
C ASP A 401 2.34 51.65 -52.69
N LEU A 402 3.13 50.83 -53.38
CA LEU A 402 2.67 49.92 -54.44
C LEU A 402 1.84 48.79 -53.86
N VAL A 403 2.34 48.17 -52.79
CA VAL A 403 1.61 47.14 -52.04
C VAL A 403 0.30 47.73 -51.47
N GLU A 404 0.36 48.88 -50.81
CA GLU A 404 -0.82 49.55 -50.24
C GLU A 404 -1.88 49.89 -51.32
N SER A 405 -1.44 50.34 -52.50
CA SER A 405 -2.33 50.62 -53.64
C SER A 405 -3.00 49.35 -54.18
N LEU A 406 -2.27 48.23 -54.20
CA LEU A 406 -2.78 46.93 -54.63
C LEU A 406 -3.79 46.34 -53.62
N GLU A 407 -3.70 46.70 -52.35
CA GLU A 407 -4.63 46.24 -51.32
C GLU A 407 -5.91 47.06 -51.23
N SER A 408 -5.83 48.38 -51.43
CA SER A 408 -6.93 49.31 -51.15
C SER A 408 -7.84 49.61 -52.34
N THR A 409 -7.25 49.98 -53.49
CA THR A 409 -7.98 50.60 -54.62
C THR A 409 -7.73 49.91 -55.95
N GLY A 410 -6.66 49.10 -56.06
CA GLY A 410 -6.25 48.44 -57.29
C GLY A 410 -5.71 49.39 -58.37
N ASN A 411 -5.71 50.70 -58.12
CA ASN A 411 -5.20 51.71 -59.05
C ASN A 411 -3.72 51.99 -58.78
N VAL A 412 -2.88 51.60 -59.73
CA VAL A 412 -1.41 51.62 -59.61
C VAL A 412 -0.78 52.84 -60.28
N GLU A 413 -1.57 53.62 -61.03
CA GLU A 413 -1.08 54.73 -61.87
C GLU A 413 -0.55 55.91 -61.05
N ASN A 414 -1.00 56.04 -59.80
CA ASN A 414 -0.52 57.05 -58.85
C ASN A 414 0.82 56.68 -58.18
N ASN A 415 1.32 55.45 -58.38
CA ASN A 415 2.57 55.03 -57.78
C ASN A 415 3.77 55.65 -58.52
N LYS A 416 4.75 56.15 -57.76
CA LYS A 416 5.93 56.83 -58.32
C LYS A 416 6.83 55.90 -59.15
N LEU A 417 6.80 54.58 -58.91
CA LEU A 417 7.52 53.58 -59.71
C LEU A 417 6.92 53.38 -61.10
N TYR A 418 5.65 53.72 -61.32
CA TYR A 418 4.97 53.59 -62.61
C TYR A 418 5.70 54.35 -63.72
N LYS A 419 6.30 55.50 -63.38
CA LYS A 419 7.03 56.37 -64.33
C LYS A 419 8.55 56.19 -64.31
N LYS A 420 9.13 55.65 -63.22
CA LYS A 420 10.58 55.57 -63.01
C LYS A 420 11.16 54.16 -63.26
N CYS A 421 10.35 53.10 -63.15
CA CYS A 421 10.81 51.72 -63.34
C CYS A 421 10.73 51.29 -64.81
N ILE A 422 11.86 50.87 -65.38
CA ILE A 422 11.94 50.38 -66.77
C ILE A 422 11.29 49.01 -66.98
N ARG A 423 11.13 48.21 -65.92
CA ARG A 423 10.50 46.87 -65.92
C ARG A 423 9.21 46.85 -65.09
N PHE A 424 8.48 47.97 -65.06
CA PHE A 424 7.31 48.12 -64.20
C PHE A 424 6.23 47.04 -64.36
N PRO A 425 5.85 46.58 -65.58
CA PRO A 425 4.85 45.52 -65.74
C PRO A 425 5.27 44.19 -65.10
N GLU A 426 6.55 43.83 -65.19
CA GLU A 426 7.09 42.60 -64.61
C GLU A 426 7.21 42.71 -63.10
N LEU A 427 7.65 43.87 -62.59
CA LEU A 427 7.63 44.18 -61.16
C LEU A 427 6.21 44.08 -60.60
N LEU A 428 5.23 44.67 -61.28
CA LEU A 428 3.83 44.65 -60.86
C LEU A 428 3.26 43.23 -60.79
N ASN A 429 3.50 42.40 -61.81
CA ASN A 429 3.03 41.01 -61.81
C ASN A 429 3.72 40.17 -60.73
N CYS A 430 5.03 40.37 -60.52
CA CYS A 430 5.77 39.71 -59.45
C CYS A 430 5.24 40.13 -58.06
N THR A 431 5.00 41.43 -57.84
CA THR A 431 4.42 41.95 -56.60
C THR A 431 3.02 41.39 -56.37
N LYS A 432 2.14 41.37 -57.39
CA LYS A 432 0.80 40.77 -57.28
C LYS A 432 0.85 39.29 -56.89
N HIS A 433 1.73 38.53 -57.51
CA HIS A 433 1.87 37.09 -57.23
C HIS A 433 2.38 36.82 -55.81
N ASN A 434 3.48 37.47 -55.40
CA ASN A 434 4.03 37.28 -54.06
C ASN A 434 3.10 37.83 -52.97
N LEU A 435 2.37 38.93 -53.23
CA LEU A 435 1.34 39.44 -52.32
C LEU A 435 0.17 38.45 -52.17
N MET A 436 -0.26 37.78 -53.25
CA MET A 436 -1.30 36.75 -53.19
C MET A 436 -0.84 35.55 -52.35
N LEU A 437 0.38 35.07 -52.58
CA LEU A 437 0.99 33.99 -51.77
C LEU A 437 1.10 34.40 -50.29
N TYR A 438 1.53 35.64 -50.02
CA TYR A 438 1.61 36.19 -48.67
C TYR A 438 0.24 36.19 -47.98
N LYS A 439 -0.82 36.66 -48.66
CA LYS A 439 -2.20 36.65 -48.12
C LYS A 439 -2.70 35.23 -47.84
N ILE A 440 -2.43 34.26 -48.72
CA ILE A 440 -2.78 32.86 -48.51
C ILE A 440 -2.06 32.30 -47.27
N ASN A 441 -0.75 32.54 -47.15
CA ASN A 441 0.03 32.10 -46.00
C ASN A 441 -0.45 32.73 -44.70
N MET A 442 -0.81 34.02 -44.71
CA MET A 442 -1.41 34.71 -43.56
C MET A 442 -2.74 34.06 -43.15
N GLN A 443 -3.64 33.78 -44.11
CA GLN A 443 -4.91 33.10 -43.83
C GLN A 443 -4.71 31.70 -43.25
N TRP A 444 -3.73 30.94 -43.76
CA TRP A 444 -3.39 29.63 -43.19
C TRP A 444 -2.82 29.74 -41.77
N ARG A 445 -1.97 30.74 -41.50
CA ARG A 445 -1.46 31.02 -40.14
C ARG A 445 -2.60 31.37 -39.17
N GLU A 446 -3.55 32.20 -39.58
CA GLU A 446 -4.74 32.50 -38.76
C GLU A 446 -5.61 31.26 -38.52
N ARG A 447 -5.89 30.46 -39.55
CA ARG A 447 -6.66 29.20 -39.39
C ARG A 447 -5.98 28.20 -38.48
N LEU A 448 -4.65 28.06 -38.57
CA LEU A 448 -3.87 27.20 -37.68
C LEU A 448 -3.91 27.71 -36.24
N LYS A 449 -3.83 29.03 -36.04
CA LYS A 449 -3.97 29.67 -34.73
C LYS A 449 -5.35 29.40 -34.12
N ASP A 450 -6.42 29.54 -34.91
CA ASP A 450 -7.78 29.26 -34.47
C ASP A 450 -7.99 27.78 -34.15
N ALA A 451 -7.50 26.87 -35.00
CA ALA A 451 -7.54 25.44 -34.74
C ALA A 451 -6.81 25.07 -33.43
N LYS A 452 -5.60 25.61 -33.21
CA LYS A 452 -4.83 25.42 -31.96
C LYS A 452 -5.60 25.94 -30.73
N ASN A 453 -6.27 27.09 -30.83
CA ASN A 453 -7.11 27.62 -29.75
C ASN A 453 -8.32 26.73 -29.45
N ILE A 454 -8.97 26.17 -30.48
CA ILE A 454 -10.10 25.25 -30.30
C ILE A 454 -9.63 23.97 -29.58
N VAL A 455 -8.52 23.37 -30.01
CA VAL A 455 -7.96 22.17 -29.38
C VAL A 455 -7.54 22.45 -27.93
N SER A 456 -6.89 23.58 -27.66
CA SER A 456 -6.55 24.01 -26.30
C SER A 456 -7.79 24.09 -25.39
N ASN A 457 -8.87 24.68 -25.88
CA ASN A 457 -10.13 24.78 -25.12
C ASN A 457 -10.80 23.41 -24.93
N GLN A 458 -10.74 22.51 -25.92
CA GLN A 458 -11.24 21.13 -25.82
C GLN A 458 -10.49 20.35 -24.74
N LEU A 459 -9.15 20.40 -24.74
CA LEU A 459 -8.32 19.70 -23.75
C LEU A 459 -8.57 20.22 -22.33
N LYS A 460 -8.72 21.54 -22.16
CA LYS A 460 -9.14 22.13 -20.88
C LYS A 460 -10.53 21.70 -20.46
N GLY A 461 -11.46 21.60 -21.41
CA GLY A 461 -12.79 21.04 -21.18
C GLY A 461 -12.70 19.61 -20.65
N ILE A 462 -11.93 18.74 -21.31
CA ILE A 462 -11.71 17.34 -20.91
C ILE A 462 -11.06 17.27 -19.51
N SER A 463 -10.02 18.07 -19.25
CA SER A 463 -9.39 18.16 -17.93
C SER A 463 -10.41 18.48 -16.83
N SER A 464 -11.26 19.48 -17.05
CA SER A 464 -12.30 19.86 -16.08
C SER A 464 -13.35 18.76 -15.88
N VAL A 465 -13.72 18.03 -16.94
CA VAL A 465 -14.67 16.91 -16.88
C VAL A 465 -14.07 15.74 -16.10
N ILE A 466 -12.82 15.38 -16.38
CA ILE A 466 -12.10 14.31 -15.67
C ILE A 466 -11.96 14.66 -14.19
N SER A 467 -11.57 15.90 -13.88
CA SER A 467 -11.45 16.36 -12.49
C SER A 467 -12.80 16.33 -11.75
N ASN A 468 -13.92 16.56 -12.43
CA ASN A 468 -15.26 16.49 -11.84
C ASN A 468 -15.79 15.04 -11.76
N MET A 469 -15.41 14.17 -12.70
CA MET A 469 -15.70 12.73 -12.67
C MET A 469 -14.87 11.96 -11.64
N ALA A 470 -13.81 12.58 -11.11
CA ALA A 470 -12.94 12.00 -10.10
C ALA A 470 -13.64 11.56 -8.81
N ASP A 471 -14.87 12.03 -8.60
CA ASP A 471 -15.71 11.64 -7.47
C ASP A 471 -16.48 10.32 -7.69
N ASP A 472 -16.63 9.85 -8.94
CA ASP A 472 -17.60 8.81 -9.31
C ASP A 472 -17.01 7.54 -9.95
N ILE A 473 -15.70 7.51 -10.26
CA ILE A 473 -15.06 6.37 -10.96
C ILE A 473 -14.26 5.51 -9.96
N SER A 474 -14.27 4.19 -10.17
CA SER A 474 -13.43 3.22 -9.46
C SER A 474 -12.33 2.71 -10.39
N MET A 475 -11.05 2.95 -10.05
CA MET A 475 -9.91 2.29 -10.71
C MET A 475 -9.55 0.98 -10.00
N ASP A 476 -8.90 0.08 -10.75
CA ASP A 476 -8.48 -1.25 -10.30
C ASP A 476 -7.25 -1.20 -9.37
N ILE A 477 -7.46 -0.78 -8.12
CA ILE A 477 -6.51 -1.04 -7.05
C ILE A 477 -6.73 -2.48 -6.56
N THR A 478 -5.69 -3.31 -6.59
CA THR A 478 -5.77 -4.67 -6.06
C THR A 478 -5.54 -4.65 -4.54
N PHE A 479 -6.64 -4.75 -3.79
CA PHE A 479 -6.60 -4.91 -2.34
C PHE A 479 -6.18 -6.34 -1.98
N LYS A 480 -5.33 -6.47 -0.96
CA LYS A 480 -4.85 -7.76 -0.46
C LYS A 480 -5.50 -8.08 0.88
N ASP A 481 -6.80 -8.39 0.84
CA ASP A 481 -7.63 -8.64 2.03
C ASP A 481 -7.08 -9.76 2.94
N ASP A 482 -6.49 -10.80 2.36
CA ASP A 482 -5.89 -11.91 3.11
C ASP A 482 -4.67 -11.44 3.93
N LEU A 483 -3.83 -10.58 3.33
CA LEU A 483 -2.68 -9.97 4.03
C LEU A 483 -3.15 -8.97 5.09
N GLU A 484 -4.23 -8.23 4.84
CA GLU A 484 -4.82 -7.31 5.82
C GLU A 484 -5.26 -8.05 7.09
N GLN A 485 -6.02 -9.14 6.94
CA GLN A 485 -6.46 -9.95 8.07
C GLN A 485 -5.29 -10.60 8.81
N TYR A 486 -4.32 -11.14 8.07
CA TYR A 486 -3.11 -11.71 8.66
C TYR A 486 -2.33 -10.68 9.47
N LEU A 487 -2.12 -9.47 8.93
CA LEU A 487 -1.42 -8.37 9.59
C LEU A 487 -2.14 -7.92 10.86
N LEU A 488 -3.47 -7.80 10.83
CA LEU A 488 -4.27 -7.43 12.01
C LEU A 488 -4.14 -8.47 13.14
N VAL A 489 -4.25 -9.76 12.80
CA VAL A 489 -4.11 -10.87 13.77
C VAL A 489 -2.71 -10.87 14.39
N GLU A 490 -1.67 -10.70 13.58
CA GLU A 490 -0.29 -10.81 14.05
C GLU A 490 0.14 -9.59 14.89
N LEU A 491 -0.35 -8.39 14.55
CA LEU A 491 -0.19 -7.20 15.38
C LEU A 491 -0.91 -7.35 16.73
N ASP A 492 -2.12 -7.92 16.76
CA ASP A 492 -2.86 -8.18 18.01
C ASP A 492 -2.16 -9.23 18.89
N LYS A 493 -1.62 -10.31 18.31
CA LYS A 493 -0.79 -11.30 19.05
C LYS A 493 0.42 -10.66 19.72
N ARG A 494 1.01 -9.64 19.10
CA ARG A 494 2.13 -8.85 19.66
C ARG A 494 1.68 -7.77 20.67
N GLY A 495 0.38 -7.67 20.94
CA GLY A 495 -0.19 -6.71 21.88
C GLY A 495 -0.19 -5.27 21.37
N ILE A 496 -0.16 -5.07 20.05
CA ILE A 496 -0.25 -3.77 19.40
C ILE A 496 -1.72 -3.55 19.00
N PRO A 497 -2.50 -2.73 19.74
CA PRO A 497 -3.90 -2.53 19.43
C PRO A 497 -4.05 -1.64 18.18
N VAL A 498 -4.42 -2.26 17.07
CA VAL A 498 -4.80 -1.60 15.83
C VAL A 498 -6.34 -1.61 15.72
N ASP A 499 -6.91 -0.51 15.22
CA ASP A 499 -8.35 -0.41 15.01
C ASP A 499 -8.75 -0.92 13.62
N ASP A 500 -7.95 -0.61 12.59
CA ASP A 500 -8.14 -1.06 11.22
C ASP A 500 -6.81 -1.01 10.44
N ALA A 501 -6.69 -1.79 9.36
CA ALA A 501 -5.58 -1.73 8.42
C ALA A 501 -6.11 -1.72 6.98
N ILE A 502 -5.32 -1.23 6.03
CA ILE A 502 -5.57 -1.36 4.61
C ILE A 502 -4.27 -1.79 3.97
N VAL A 503 -4.33 -2.84 3.16
CA VAL A 503 -3.19 -3.31 2.37
C VAL A 503 -3.59 -3.32 0.90
N TYR A 504 -2.87 -2.56 0.08
CA TYR A 504 -3.11 -2.52 -1.36
C TYR A 504 -1.80 -2.47 -2.14
N ASP A 505 -1.83 -2.97 -3.36
CA ASP A 505 -0.74 -2.83 -4.31
C ASP A 505 -0.87 -1.50 -5.06
N ALA A 506 0.17 -0.66 -5.00
CA ALA A 506 0.21 0.60 -5.72
C ALA A 506 0.77 0.46 -7.15
N GLY A 507 1.09 -0.77 -7.59
CA GLY A 507 1.75 -1.05 -8.87
C GLY A 507 3.21 -1.46 -8.69
N ASP A 508 3.77 -2.20 -9.66
CA ASP A 508 5.14 -2.72 -9.65
C ASP A 508 5.53 -3.54 -8.40
N GLY A 509 4.54 -4.11 -7.68
CA GLY A 509 4.78 -4.86 -6.44
C GLY A 509 5.01 -3.99 -5.20
N ASN A 510 4.80 -2.67 -5.31
CA ASN A 510 4.88 -1.74 -4.18
C ASN A 510 3.63 -1.84 -3.30
N VAL A 511 3.71 -2.72 -2.30
CA VAL A 511 2.63 -2.90 -1.32
C VAL A 511 2.65 -1.76 -0.30
N VAL A 512 1.55 -1.00 -0.24
CA VAL A 512 1.35 0.09 0.72
C VAL A 512 0.44 -0.38 1.85
N ILE A 513 0.81 -0.05 3.09
CA ILE A 513 0.08 -0.47 4.29
C ILE A 513 -0.36 0.78 5.07
N LYS A 514 -1.67 1.02 5.15
CA LYS A 514 -2.25 2.13 5.93
C LYS A 514 -2.86 1.58 7.23
N ILE A 515 -2.33 1.99 8.38
CA ILE A 515 -2.72 1.50 9.70
C ILE A 515 -3.47 2.61 10.47
N TYR A 516 -4.63 2.26 11.01
CA TYR A 516 -5.44 3.13 11.86
C TYR A 516 -5.39 2.65 13.31
N LYS A 517 -5.02 3.55 14.21
CA LYS A 517 -5.00 3.27 15.65
C LYS A 517 -5.31 4.51 16.47
N LYS A 518 -5.47 4.36 17.78
CA LYS A 518 -5.50 5.50 18.71
C LYS A 518 -4.19 6.29 18.64
N ALA A 519 -4.29 7.62 18.65
CA ALA A 519 -3.14 8.50 18.58
C ALA A 519 -2.19 8.29 19.77
N CYS A 520 -0.89 8.17 19.48
CA CYS A 520 0.13 7.93 20.49
C CYS A 520 0.77 9.22 21.05
N TYR A 521 0.26 10.41 20.70
CA TYR A 521 0.68 11.73 21.20
C TYR A 521 2.17 11.82 21.58
N ALA A 522 3.07 11.65 20.61
CA ALA A 522 4.54 11.71 20.76
C ALA A 522 5.24 10.57 21.55
N ALA A 523 4.55 9.50 21.95
CA ALA A 523 5.17 8.32 22.58
C ALA A 523 6.02 7.45 21.62
N LYS A 524 6.21 7.87 20.36
CA LYS A 524 6.94 7.16 19.29
C LYS A 524 6.58 5.68 19.14
N GLU A 525 5.35 5.30 19.51
CA GLU A 525 4.93 3.90 19.51
C GLU A 525 4.84 3.33 18.08
N CYS A 526 4.45 4.16 17.11
CA CYS A 526 4.44 3.79 15.69
C CYS A 526 5.86 3.41 15.22
N GLU A 527 6.85 4.24 15.53
CA GLU A 527 8.25 4.04 15.14
C GLU A 527 8.89 2.85 15.86
N LYS A 528 8.63 2.68 17.16
CA LYS A 528 9.31 1.67 17.99
C LYS A 528 8.66 0.28 17.97
N LYS A 529 7.35 0.20 17.71
CA LYS A 529 6.61 -1.08 17.79
C LYS A 529 5.94 -1.46 16.48
N VAL A 530 5.22 -0.53 15.86
CA VAL A 530 4.39 -0.84 14.68
C VAL A 530 5.27 -1.11 13.46
N ILE A 531 6.19 -0.20 13.12
CA ILE A 531 7.06 -0.34 11.94
C ILE A 531 7.93 -1.62 11.99
N PRO A 532 8.63 -1.93 13.10
CA PRO A 532 9.41 -3.17 13.19
C PRO A 532 8.54 -4.42 13.10
N ALA A 533 7.35 -4.41 13.71
CA ALA A 533 6.44 -5.54 13.64
C ALA A 533 5.93 -5.77 12.21
N VAL A 534 5.53 -4.71 11.51
CA VAL A 534 5.09 -4.80 10.11
C VAL A 534 6.23 -5.29 9.22
N SER A 535 7.44 -4.77 9.40
CA SER A 535 8.61 -5.20 8.62
C SER A 535 8.92 -6.69 8.81
N GLU A 536 8.81 -7.19 10.04
CA GLU A 536 9.03 -8.62 10.34
C GLU A 536 7.91 -9.51 9.76
N ILE A 537 6.66 -9.04 9.78
CA ILE A 537 5.51 -9.76 9.22
C ILE A 537 5.61 -9.86 7.69
N MET A 538 6.03 -8.77 7.03
CA MET A 538 6.14 -8.69 5.58
C MET A 538 7.43 -9.32 5.04
N GLY A 539 8.45 -9.51 5.88
CA GLY A 539 9.77 -10.03 5.48
C GLY A 539 10.68 -8.99 4.80
N GLU A 540 10.18 -7.79 4.56
CA GLU A 540 10.92 -6.65 4.00
C GLU A 540 10.93 -5.47 4.97
N LYS A 541 11.90 -4.56 4.84
CA LYS A 541 11.92 -3.35 5.65
C LYS A 541 10.85 -2.39 5.16
N TYR A 542 10.00 -1.94 6.07
CA TYR A 542 9.03 -0.88 5.83
C TYR A 542 9.44 0.38 6.58
N GLU A 543 9.15 1.54 5.99
CA GLU A 543 9.25 2.83 6.63
C GLU A 543 7.97 3.64 6.43
N ARG A 544 7.97 4.85 6.96
CA ARG A 544 6.80 5.71 6.98
C ARG A 544 6.89 6.73 5.86
N LYS A 545 5.87 6.82 5.00
CA LYS A 545 5.80 7.78 3.87
C LYS A 545 5.88 9.24 4.33
N ASN A 546 5.07 9.62 5.33
CA ASN A 546 5.02 11.01 5.81
C ASN A 546 5.94 11.20 7.04
N THR A 547 6.42 12.41 7.34
CA THR A 547 7.17 12.65 8.60
C THR A 547 6.27 12.59 9.84
N LEU A 548 5.00 13.02 9.71
CA LEU A 548 4.02 13.12 10.80
C LEU A 548 2.79 12.21 10.60
N CYS A 549 2.15 11.83 11.71
CA CYS A 549 0.92 11.05 11.66
C CYS A 549 -0.24 11.99 11.39
N SER A 550 -1.09 11.64 10.42
CA SER A 550 -2.36 12.33 10.26
C SER A 550 -3.26 11.94 11.42
N ILE A 551 -3.53 12.89 12.31
CA ILE A 551 -4.40 12.69 13.48
C ILE A 551 -5.74 13.35 13.18
N ASN A 552 -6.82 12.58 13.23
CA ASN A 552 -8.17 13.09 13.06
C ASN A 552 -8.69 13.69 14.38
N ASN A 553 -9.67 14.60 14.33
CA ASN A 553 -10.27 15.30 15.48
C ASN A 553 -10.81 14.36 16.58
N LYS A 554 -11.05 13.09 16.25
CA LYS A 554 -11.48 12.03 17.18
C LYS A 554 -10.31 11.31 17.89
N GLY A 555 -9.07 11.81 17.78
CA GLY A 555 -7.88 11.21 18.40
C GLY A 555 -7.42 9.89 17.74
N ARG A 556 -7.76 9.69 16.46
CA ARG A 556 -7.27 8.54 15.67
C ARG A 556 -6.07 8.96 14.83
N CYS A 557 -5.02 8.16 14.86
CA CYS A 557 -3.81 8.27 14.07
C CYS A 557 -3.89 7.37 12.84
N SER A 558 -3.65 7.93 11.67
CA SER A 558 -3.40 7.21 10.41
C SER A 558 -1.89 7.19 10.13
N LEU A 559 -1.34 6.01 9.91
CA LEU A 559 0.06 5.77 9.58
C LEU A 559 0.12 5.07 8.22
N THR A 560 0.76 5.68 7.23
CA THR A 560 1.02 5.04 5.94
C THR A 560 2.45 4.53 5.90
N LEU A 561 2.61 3.25 5.61
CA LEU A 561 3.88 2.55 5.50
C LEU A 561 4.12 2.09 4.07
N THR A 562 5.35 2.28 3.62
CA THR A 562 5.87 1.88 2.31
C THR A 562 7.15 1.08 2.51
N ARG A 563 7.58 0.35 1.49
CA ARG A 563 8.89 -0.30 1.50
C ARG A 563 9.99 0.75 1.75
N ALA A 564 10.97 0.40 2.58
CA ALA A 564 12.09 1.29 2.89
C ALA A 564 13.08 1.32 1.73
N GLU A 565 13.49 2.53 1.35
CA GLU A 565 14.45 2.75 0.27
C GLU A 565 15.87 2.34 0.70
N SER A 566 16.56 1.57 -0.14
CA SER A 566 17.92 1.09 0.11
C SER A 566 18.96 2.18 -0.15
N TYR A 567 18.66 3.09 -1.08
CA TYR A 567 19.50 4.19 -1.51
C TYR A 567 18.84 5.53 -1.15
N GLN A 568 19.69 6.55 -1.01
CA GLN A 568 19.28 7.94 -0.87
C GLN A 568 19.95 8.76 -1.95
N VAL A 569 19.31 9.86 -2.31
CA VAL A 569 19.76 10.77 -3.35
C VAL A 569 19.94 12.18 -2.80
N SER A 570 20.93 12.88 -3.34
CA SER A 570 21.10 14.33 -3.17
C SER A 570 21.50 14.91 -4.50
N THR A 571 20.93 16.07 -4.83
CA THR A 571 21.21 16.79 -6.07
C THR A 571 21.90 18.12 -5.84
N GLY A 572 22.73 18.48 -6.81
CA GLY A 572 23.38 19.77 -6.90
C GLY A 572 23.32 20.28 -8.34
N ILE A 573 23.27 21.59 -8.50
CA ILE A 573 23.16 22.22 -9.82
C ILE A 573 23.97 23.49 -9.93
N SER A 574 24.58 23.69 -11.10
CA SER A 574 25.19 24.95 -11.50
C SER A 574 24.72 25.35 -12.89
N LYS A 575 24.34 26.63 -13.05
CA LYS A 575 23.75 27.15 -14.28
C LYS A 575 24.26 28.55 -14.62
N ILE A 576 24.64 28.77 -15.88
CA ILE A 576 25.13 30.06 -16.41
C ILE A 576 24.50 30.31 -17.78
N SER A 577 24.00 31.53 -18.00
CA SER A 577 23.42 31.92 -19.29
C SER A 577 24.42 32.70 -20.17
N LYS A 578 24.38 32.48 -21.48
CA LYS A 578 25.02 33.29 -22.52
C LYS A 578 24.40 34.69 -22.63
N SER A 579 23.08 34.80 -22.44
CA SER A 579 22.34 36.04 -22.64
C SER A 579 22.64 37.11 -21.58
N ALA A 580 22.81 38.37 -22.01
CA ALA A 580 22.95 39.52 -21.10
C ALA A 580 21.72 39.73 -20.19
N ASN A 581 20.56 39.23 -20.60
CA ASN A 581 19.31 39.30 -19.82
C ASN A 581 19.18 38.18 -18.78
N LYS A 582 20.21 37.35 -18.58
CA LYS A 582 20.22 36.21 -17.64
C LYS A 582 19.15 35.13 -17.87
N ILE A 583 18.56 35.09 -19.07
CA ILE A 583 17.63 34.05 -19.49
C ILE A 583 18.43 33.01 -20.26
N SER A 584 18.41 31.77 -19.78
CA SER A 584 19.05 30.60 -20.43
C SER A 584 18.00 29.71 -21.07
N GLY A 585 18.33 29.18 -22.25
CA GLY A 585 17.59 28.21 -23.03
C GLY A 585 17.48 26.84 -22.38
N ASP A 586 18.43 26.46 -21.53
CA ASP A 586 18.40 25.21 -20.76
C ASP A 586 17.31 25.22 -19.68
N THR A 587 16.62 24.11 -19.48
CA THR A 587 15.75 23.85 -18.32
C THR A 587 16.06 22.49 -17.73
N TYR A 588 15.93 22.36 -16.42
CA TYR A 588 16.17 21.11 -15.70
C TYR A 588 15.03 20.85 -14.73
N SER A 589 14.89 19.59 -14.33
CA SER A 589 14.03 19.17 -13.23
C SER A 589 14.60 17.96 -12.52
N PHE A 590 14.26 17.80 -11.26
CA PHE A 590 14.50 16.58 -10.53
C PHE A 590 13.42 16.39 -9.47
N MET A 591 13.00 15.15 -9.25
CA MET A 591 11.93 14.84 -8.32
C MET A 591 11.94 13.38 -7.88
N GLU A 592 11.43 13.13 -6.68
CA GLU A 592 11.06 11.80 -6.22
C GLU A 592 9.68 11.43 -6.78
N LEU A 593 9.59 10.27 -7.41
CA LEU A 593 8.37 9.70 -7.97
C LEU A 593 7.78 8.68 -6.99
N GLU A 594 6.50 8.40 -7.13
CA GLU A 594 5.88 7.32 -6.37
C GLU A 594 6.53 5.97 -6.66
N GLY A 595 6.60 5.12 -5.64
CA GLY A 595 7.20 3.79 -5.76
C GLY A 595 8.73 3.79 -5.73
N GLY A 596 9.36 4.76 -5.06
CA GLY A 596 10.81 4.75 -4.79
C GLY A 596 11.66 4.95 -6.04
N LYS A 597 11.18 5.70 -7.03
CA LYS A 597 11.93 6.09 -8.22
C LYS A 597 12.34 7.55 -8.10
N TYR A 598 13.52 7.92 -8.59
CA TYR A 598 14.00 9.29 -8.64
C TYR A 598 14.22 9.68 -10.09
N MET A 599 13.76 10.85 -10.49
CA MET A 599 13.95 11.38 -11.84
C MET A 599 14.86 12.61 -11.79
N ALA A 600 15.81 12.67 -12.70
CA ALA A 600 16.56 13.88 -13.05
C ALA A 600 16.45 14.09 -14.56
N ALA A 601 16.10 15.29 -14.99
CA ALA A 601 15.91 15.63 -16.39
C ALA A 601 16.58 16.96 -16.73
N LEU A 602 17.13 17.04 -17.93
CA LEU A 602 17.77 18.22 -18.49
C LEU A 602 17.31 18.37 -19.94
N SER A 603 16.97 19.60 -20.34
CA SER A 603 16.54 19.90 -21.70
C SER A 603 17.17 21.20 -22.15
N ASP A 604 17.80 21.19 -23.33
CA ASP A 604 18.31 22.38 -23.98
C ASP A 604 17.43 22.73 -25.18
N GLY A 605 16.97 23.98 -25.24
CA GLY A 605 16.15 24.51 -26.32
C GLY A 605 17.02 25.24 -27.32
N MET A 606 16.92 24.90 -28.61
CA MET A 606 17.76 25.50 -29.64
C MET A 606 17.60 27.04 -29.72
N GLY A 607 18.73 27.75 -29.75
CA GLY A 607 18.80 29.21 -29.86
C GLY A 607 19.17 29.87 -28.52
N PHE A 608 18.78 31.13 -28.32
CA PHE A 608 19.06 31.84 -27.07
C PHE A 608 17.90 32.74 -26.63
N GLY A 609 17.77 32.94 -25.32
CA GLY A 609 16.78 33.84 -24.73
C GLY A 609 15.39 33.23 -24.56
N TYR A 610 14.35 34.07 -24.58
CA TYR A 610 13.00 33.70 -24.13
C TYR A 610 12.35 32.56 -24.92
N ARG A 611 12.61 32.47 -26.24
CA ARG A 611 12.04 31.41 -27.09
C ARG A 611 12.56 30.03 -26.69
N ALA A 612 13.89 29.86 -26.65
CA ALA A 612 14.56 28.64 -26.22
C ALA A 612 14.14 28.22 -24.80
N ALA A 613 14.10 29.18 -23.87
CA ALA A 613 13.68 28.93 -22.49
C ALA A 613 12.21 28.48 -22.37
N SER A 614 11.32 29.07 -23.17
CA SER A 614 9.90 28.67 -23.18
C SER A 614 9.71 27.26 -23.77
N GLU A 615 10.58 26.86 -24.70
CA GLU A 615 10.55 25.55 -25.33
C GLU A 615 10.98 24.46 -24.36
N SER A 616 12.21 24.52 -23.85
CA SER A 616 12.74 23.54 -22.89
C SER A 616 11.90 23.48 -21.61
N SER A 617 11.36 24.61 -21.14
CA SER A 617 10.45 24.63 -19.99
C SER A 617 9.15 23.90 -20.27
N THR A 618 8.59 24.01 -21.47
CA THR A 618 7.36 23.29 -21.82
C THR A 618 7.63 21.79 -21.90
N THR A 619 8.77 21.40 -22.50
CA THR A 619 9.20 20.01 -22.60
C THR A 619 9.33 19.37 -21.23
N ILE A 620 10.04 20.02 -20.31
CA ILE A 620 10.22 19.54 -18.93
C ILE A 620 8.89 19.48 -18.18
N SER A 621 8.04 20.51 -18.26
CA SER A 621 6.74 20.50 -17.56
C SER A 621 5.78 19.43 -18.08
N LEU A 622 5.76 19.16 -19.39
CA LEU A 622 4.98 18.03 -19.92
C LEU A 622 5.53 16.71 -19.39
N LEU A 623 6.85 16.53 -19.45
CA LEU A 623 7.52 15.33 -18.99
C LEU A 623 7.22 15.03 -17.52
N GLU A 624 7.33 16.03 -16.65
CA GLU A 624 6.96 15.92 -15.23
C GLU A 624 5.53 15.38 -15.07
N ARG A 625 4.55 16.02 -15.73
CA ARG A 625 3.13 15.65 -15.57
C ARG A 625 2.83 14.25 -16.07
N PHE A 626 3.37 13.88 -17.22
CA PHE A 626 3.16 12.54 -17.76
C PHE A 626 3.79 11.45 -16.89
N ILE A 627 4.99 11.70 -16.36
CA ILE A 627 5.68 10.74 -15.49
C ILE A 627 5.01 10.66 -14.10
N GLU A 628 4.59 11.79 -13.51
CA GLU A 628 3.80 11.83 -12.25
C GLU A 628 2.51 11.01 -12.36
N ALA A 629 1.81 11.15 -13.49
CA ALA A 629 0.62 10.40 -13.81
C ALA A 629 0.87 8.90 -14.04
N GLY A 630 2.13 8.46 -14.16
CA GLY A 630 2.50 7.05 -14.32
C GLY A 630 2.31 6.50 -15.73
N PHE A 631 2.38 7.35 -16.75
CA PHE A 631 2.38 6.90 -18.14
C PHE A 631 3.67 6.15 -18.50
N ASP A 632 3.58 5.25 -19.48
CA ASP A 632 4.74 4.54 -20.02
C ASP A 632 5.78 5.50 -20.61
N LYS A 633 7.04 5.34 -20.22
CA LYS A 633 8.14 6.27 -20.56
C LYS A 633 8.31 6.45 -22.07
N GLY A 634 8.20 5.37 -22.84
CA GLY A 634 8.32 5.42 -24.30
C GLY A 634 7.17 6.22 -24.92
N LEU A 635 5.94 5.96 -24.46
CA LEU A 635 4.76 6.72 -24.88
C LEU A 635 4.87 8.21 -24.52
N VAL A 636 5.41 8.55 -23.35
CA VAL A 636 5.63 9.94 -22.92
C VAL A 636 6.56 10.67 -23.89
N VAL A 637 7.70 10.07 -24.21
CA VAL A 637 8.68 10.63 -25.15
C VAL A 637 8.05 10.88 -26.52
N GLN A 638 7.36 9.87 -27.08
CA GLN A 638 6.69 9.99 -28.38
C GLN A 638 5.62 11.09 -28.37
N THR A 639 4.83 11.16 -27.30
CA THR A 639 3.77 12.17 -27.17
C THR A 639 4.34 13.58 -27.12
N ILE A 640 5.40 13.80 -26.33
CA ILE A 640 6.10 15.10 -26.25
C ILE A 640 6.68 15.47 -27.61
N ASN A 641 7.27 14.50 -28.34
CA ASN A 641 7.77 14.70 -29.69
C ASN A 641 6.69 15.21 -30.65
N SER A 642 5.55 14.53 -30.70
CA SER A 642 4.44 14.97 -31.53
C SER A 642 3.93 16.36 -31.17
N ILE A 643 3.87 16.71 -29.88
CA ILE A 643 3.41 18.02 -29.42
C ILE A 643 4.37 19.14 -29.85
N LEU A 644 5.69 18.91 -29.69
CA LEU A 644 6.70 19.88 -30.08
C LEU A 644 6.73 20.06 -31.61
N ALA A 645 6.66 18.97 -32.37
CA ALA A 645 6.57 19.02 -33.84
C ALA A 645 5.35 19.84 -34.33
N LEU A 646 4.20 19.73 -33.67
CA LEU A 646 2.99 20.50 -34.02
C LEU A 646 3.06 21.99 -33.64
N ARG A 647 3.96 22.35 -32.72
CA ARG A 647 4.12 23.72 -32.25
C ARG A 647 4.89 24.57 -33.25
N SER A 648 5.93 24.01 -33.85
CA SER A 648 6.95 24.71 -34.63
C SER A 648 6.58 24.81 -36.12
N ALA A 649 6.37 26.03 -36.64
CA ALA A 649 6.32 26.29 -38.09
C ALA A 649 7.71 26.64 -38.68
N GLU A 650 8.65 26.96 -37.80
CA GLU A 650 10.06 27.21 -38.07
C GLU A 650 10.81 26.18 -37.21
N GLU A 651 11.67 25.37 -37.81
CA GLU A 651 12.52 24.30 -37.25
C GLU A 651 13.03 24.56 -35.81
N MET A 652 12.22 24.27 -34.78
CA MET A 652 12.56 24.48 -33.37
C MET A 652 12.42 23.16 -32.62
N PHE A 653 13.51 22.77 -31.94
CA PHE A 653 13.75 21.47 -31.33
C PHE A 653 14.33 21.65 -29.93
N SER A 654 14.04 20.71 -29.03
CA SER A 654 14.69 20.63 -27.73
C SER A 654 15.34 19.26 -27.54
N THR A 655 16.56 19.26 -27.01
CA THR A 655 17.21 18.04 -26.53
C THR A 655 16.59 17.63 -25.20
N VAL A 656 16.59 16.33 -24.90
CA VAL A 656 16.10 15.82 -23.63
C VAL A 656 17.02 14.71 -23.12
N ASP A 657 17.51 14.87 -21.90
CA ASP A 657 18.31 13.90 -21.16
C ASP A 657 17.58 13.56 -19.86
N ILE A 658 17.19 12.31 -19.67
CA ILE A 658 16.44 11.86 -18.49
C ILE A 658 17.18 10.69 -17.85
N SER A 659 17.28 10.74 -16.53
CA SER A 659 17.80 9.67 -15.70
C SER A 659 16.73 9.25 -14.69
N PHE A 660 16.30 7.99 -14.76
CA PHE A 660 15.47 7.36 -13.74
C PHE A 660 16.34 6.47 -12.85
N ILE A 661 16.19 6.57 -11.54
CA ILE A 661 16.98 5.80 -10.56
C ILE A 661 16.01 5.09 -9.62
N ASP A 662 16.07 3.77 -9.55
CA ASP A 662 15.35 2.96 -8.57
C ASP A 662 16.08 3.01 -7.22
N LEU A 663 15.44 3.56 -6.20
CA LEU A 663 16.00 3.74 -4.86
C LEU A 663 15.98 2.46 -4.02
N PHE A 664 15.31 1.41 -4.46
CA PHE A 664 15.34 0.09 -3.81
C PHE A 664 16.51 -0.76 -4.30
N THR A 665 16.78 -0.76 -5.60
CA THR A 665 17.77 -1.65 -6.23
C THR A 665 19.07 -0.96 -6.63
N GLY A 666 19.01 0.35 -6.89
CA GLY A 666 20.10 1.14 -7.48
C GLY A 666 20.20 0.98 -9.00
N ASP A 667 19.21 0.38 -9.66
CA ASP A 667 19.16 0.31 -11.12
C ASP A 667 18.78 1.68 -11.67
N ALA A 668 19.48 2.12 -12.72
CA ALA A 668 19.28 3.41 -13.35
C ALA A 668 19.11 3.25 -14.85
N GLU A 669 18.11 3.94 -15.39
CA GLU A 669 17.77 3.97 -16.81
C GLU A 669 17.98 5.40 -17.33
N PHE A 670 18.72 5.52 -18.42
CA PHE A 670 19.06 6.78 -19.06
C PHE A 670 18.39 6.85 -20.41
N ILE A 671 17.60 7.89 -20.64
CA ILE A 671 16.88 8.12 -21.89
C ILE A 671 17.45 9.40 -22.51
N LYS A 672 18.05 9.27 -23.69
CA LYS A 672 18.67 10.39 -24.40
C LYS A 672 18.04 10.65 -25.74
N ILE A 673 17.74 11.92 -25.99
CA ILE A 673 17.12 12.38 -27.23
C ILE A 673 17.82 13.64 -27.73
N GLY A 674 18.77 13.47 -28.64
CA GLY A 674 19.60 14.56 -29.18
C GLY A 674 20.41 15.32 -28.14
N ALA A 675 20.56 14.76 -26.93
CA ALA A 675 21.18 15.42 -25.79
C ALA A 675 22.67 15.09 -25.64
N SER A 676 23.38 15.95 -24.92
CA SER A 676 24.81 15.80 -24.64
C SER A 676 25.11 14.58 -23.74
N ALA A 677 26.38 14.19 -23.62
CA ALA A 677 26.78 13.00 -22.86
C ALA A 677 26.49 13.12 -21.35
N THR A 678 26.06 12.03 -20.72
CA THR A 678 25.94 11.90 -19.24
C THR A 678 27.11 11.10 -18.71
N PHE A 679 27.61 11.47 -17.53
CA PHE A 679 28.74 10.79 -16.90
C PHE A 679 28.33 10.11 -15.60
N ILE A 680 28.76 8.85 -15.40
CA ILE A 680 28.63 8.16 -14.12
C ILE A 680 30.03 8.03 -13.51
N LYS A 681 30.25 8.68 -12.38
CA LYS A 681 31.51 8.61 -11.63
C LYS A 681 31.37 7.65 -10.45
N SER A 682 32.11 6.54 -10.51
CA SER A 682 32.23 5.55 -9.43
C SER A 682 33.66 5.59 -8.87
N GLY A 683 33.87 6.39 -7.82
CA GLY A 683 35.21 6.58 -7.26
C GLY A 683 36.14 7.28 -8.25
N LYS A 684 37.07 6.53 -8.85
CA LYS A 684 38.01 7.02 -9.89
C LYS A 684 37.64 6.57 -11.31
N ASP A 685 36.65 5.71 -11.45
CA ASP A 685 36.15 5.28 -12.75
C ASP A 685 35.06 6.24 -13.20
N VAL A 686 35.04 6.55 -14.50
CA VAL A 686 34.02 7.40 -15.12
C VAL A 686 33.52 6.66 -16.36
N ASP A 687 32.25 6.28 -16.33
CA ASP A 687 31.50 5.73 -17.45
C ASP A 687 30.80 6.89 -18.19
N VAL A 688 30.72 6.79 -19.51
CA VAL A 688 30.15 7.83 -20.38
C VAL A 688 28.96 7.23 -21.12
N ILE A 689 27.83 7.92 -21.04
CA ILE A 689 26.60 7.58 -21.76
C ILE A 689 26.42 8.62 -22.86
N GLU A 690 26.63 8.19 -24.09
CA GLU A 690 26.48 9.01 -25.29
C GLU A 690 25.14 8.69 -25.97
N SER A 691 24.68 9.57 -26.85
CA SER A 691 23.49 9.34 -27.67
C SER A 691 23.84 9.45 -29.14
N SER A 692 23.19 8.60 -29.94
CA SER A 692 23.17 8.66 -31.40
C SER A 692 21.85 9.21 -31.96
N SER A 693 20.87 9.49 -31.10
CA SER A 693 19.52 9.92 -31.48
C SER A 693 19.45 11.41 -31.80
N LEU A 694 18.48 11.80 -32.64
CA LEU A 694 18.25 13.19 -33.04
C LEU A 694 17.33 13.92 -32.04
N PRO A 695 17.42 15.26 -31.93
CA PRO A 695 16.59 16.06 -31.01
C PRO A 695 15.08 15.91 -31.24
N ILE A 696 14.29 16.14 -30.17
CA ILE A 696 12.83 16.07 -30.21
C ILE A 696 12.25 17.19 -31.09
N GLY A 697 11.32 16.82 -31.97
CA GLY A 697 10.50 17.69 -32.81
C GLY A 697 10.81 17.63 -34.30
N ILE A 698 11.87 16.91 -34.72
CA ILE A 698 12.36 16.85 -36.12
C ILE A 698 11.67 15.76 -36.94
N LEU A 699 11.53 14.55 -36.37
CA LEU A 699 11.07 13.34 -37.07
C LEU A 699 9.74 12.84 -36.49
N GLU A 700 8.89 12.27 -37.35
CA GLU A 700 7.60 11.68 -36.94
C GLU A 700 7.81 10.48 -35.98
N ASP A 701 8.91 9.74 -36.15
CA ASP A 701 9.35 8.66 -35.27
C ASP A 701 10.72 9.02 -34.65
N VAL A 702 10.78 9.06 -33.32
CA VAL A 702 12.03 9.22 -32.56
C VAL A 702 12.25 7.95 -31.74
N ASP A 703 13.27 7.18 -32.12
CA ASP A 703 13.78 6.10 -31.29
C ASP A 703 14.65 6.72 -30.19
N ALA A 704 14.17 6.66 -28.95
CA ALA A 704 14.93 7.13 -27.79
C ALA A 704 16.06 6.14 -27.49
N ASP A 705 17.27 6.65 -27.27
CA ASP A 705 18.39 5.81 -26.84
C ASP A 705 18.21 5.52 -25.34
N ILE A 706 17.91 4.26 -25.01
CA ILE A 706 17.74 3.80 -23.63
C ILE A 706 18.98 3.03 -23.21
N HIS A 707 19.58 3.42 -22.09
CA HIS A 707 20.73 2.76 -21.50
C HIS A 707 20.48 2.40 -20.04
N ASP A 708 20.65 1.11 -19.71
CA ASP A 708 20.58 0.64 -18.33
C ASP A 708 21.97 0.59 -17.69
N ARG A 709 22.08 1.04 -16.45
CA ARG A 709 23.27 0.91 -15.59
C ARG A 709 22.87 0.59 -14.16
N LYS A 710 23.81 0.01 -13.41
CA LYS A 710 23.63 -0.26 -11.99
C LYS A 710 24.52 0.64 -11.16
N LEU A 711 23.90 1.55 -10.41
CA LEU A 711 24.59 2.48 -9.52
C LEU A 711 25.00 1.79 -8.22
N LYS A 712 26.10 2.25 -7.66
CA LYS A 712 26.72 1.78 -6.42
C LYS A 712 26.71 2.86 -5.36
N ASP A 713 27.10 2.46 -4.16
CA ASP A 713 27.23 3.36 -3.02
C ASP A 713 28.27 4.46 -3.30
N GLY A 714 27.83 5.72 -3.31
CA GLY A 714 28.68 6.89 -3.48
C GLY A 714 28.87 7.33 -4.94
N ASP A 715 28.14 6.73 -5.88
CA ASP A 715 28.21 7.10 -7.29
C ASP A 715 27.58 8.48 -7.55
N PHE A 716 28.14 9.19 -8.54
CA PHE A 716 27.58 10.44 -9.05
C PHE A 716 27.12 10.24 -10.50
N VAL A 717 25.91 10.70 -10.79
CA VAL A 717 25.37 10.83 -12.15
C VAL A 717 25.38 12.31 -12.50
N ILE A 718 26.02 12.68 -13.61
CA ILE A 718 26.29 14.07 -13.98
C ILE A 718 25.73 14.30 -15.38
N LEU A 719 24.65 15.08 -15.46
CA LEU A 719 24.02 15.51 -16.70
C LEU A 719 24.56 16.89 -17.07
N THR A 720 24.85 17.09 -18.35
CA THR A 720 25.37 18.36 -18.88
C THR A 720 24.61 18.78 -20.13
N THR A 721 24.61 20.09 -20.42
CA THR A 721 24.25 20.61 -21.75
C THR A 721 25.48 20.69 -22.65
N ASP A 722 25.25 20.82 -23.95
CA ASP A 722 26.31 20.96 -24.96
C ASP A 722 27.23 22.16 -24.67
N GLY A 723 26.70 23.27 -24.17
CA GLY A 723 27.48 24.44 -23.78
C GLY A 723 28.55 24.17 -22.71
N VAL A 724 28.40 23.09 -21.93
CA VAL A 724 29.42 22.62 -20.97
C VAL A 724 30.49 21.79 -21.65
N LEU A 725 30.09 20.80 -22.46
CA LEU A 725 31.02 19.88 -23.15
C LEU A 725 31.82 20.59 -24.25
N ASP A 726 31.23 21.59 -24.90
CA ASP A 726 31.83 22.36 -25.98
C ASP A 726 32.94 23.32 -25.52
N CYS A 727 33.10 23.53 -24.21
CA CYS A 727 34.27 24.24 -23.66
C CYS A 727 35.55 23.37 -23.65
N PHE A 728 35.46 22.05 -23.86
CA PHE A 728 36.63 21.16 -23.90
C PHE A 728 37.15 21.00 -25.34
N ASP A 729 38.47 21.05 -25.51
CA ASP A 729 39.11 20.84 -26.81
C ASP A 729 39.39 19.34 -27.10
N GLY A 730 39.35 18.96 -28.38
CA GLY A 730 39.66 17.60 -28.83
C GLY A 730 38.49 16.62 -28.65
N ASN A 731 38.76 15.43 -28.09
CA ASN A 731 37.70 14.51 -27.66
C ASN A 731 37.11 15.05 -26.35
N LYS A 732 35.91 15.65 -26.44
CA LYS A 732 35.26 16.41 -25.36
C LYS A 732 34.91 15.50 -24.19
N GLU A 733 34.31 14.36 -24.50
CA GLU A 733 33.83 13.34 -23.57
C GLU A 733 34.99 12.75 -22.77
N GLU A 734 36.08 12.37 -23.43
CA GLU A 734 37.26 11.81 -22.77
C GLU A 734 38.01 12.86 -21.93
N SER A 735 38.02 14.12 -22.36
CA SER A 735 38.63 15.22 -21.62
C SER A 735 37.86 15.57 -20.35
N MET A 736 36.53 15.62 -20.45
CA MET A 736 35.64 15.78 -19.30
C MET A 736 35.75 14.59 -18.34
N ALA A 737 35.74 13.35 -18.86
CA ALA A 737 35.93 12.16 -18.04
C ALA A 737 37.26 12.19 -17.27
N ARG A 738 38.38 12.56 -17.92
CA ARG A 738 39.68 12.71 -17.25
C ARG A 738 39.67 13.77 -16.14
N PHE A 739 38.96 14.88 -16.34
CA PHE A 739 38.80 15.90 -15.30
C PHE A 739 38.00 15.36 -14.11
N LEU A 740 36.88 14.69 -14.38
CA LEU A 740 36.03 14.06 -13.36
C LEU A 740 36.78 13.00 -12.53
N ARG A 741 37.64 12.18 -13.14
CA ARG A 741 38.46 11.18 -12.41
C ARG A 741 39.35 11.79 -11.34
N ASN A 742 39.78 13.05 -11.52
CA ASN A 742 40.67 13.76 -10.61
C ASN A 742 39.92 14.59 -9.55
N LEU A 743 38.60 14.73 -9.67
CA LEU A 743 37.78 15.43 -8.69
C LEU A 743 37.42 14.50 -7.52
N ASP A 744 37.87 14.86 -6.32
CA ASP A 744 37.48 14.19 -5.08
C ASP A 744 36.56 15.10 -4.27
N MET A 745 35.27 15.04 -4.62
CA MET A 745 34.19 15.82 -4.00
C MET A 745 33.17 14.86 -3.40
N LYS A 746 32.63 15.23 -2.23
CA LYS A 746 31.57 14.44 -1.57
C LYS A 746 30.19 15.02 -1.77
N ASP A 747 30.09 16.32 -2.01
CA ASP A 747 28.84 17.03 -2.15
C ASP A 747 28.54 17.23 -3.65
N PRO A 748 27.30 16.93 -4.11
CA PRO A 748 26.94 17.09 -5.52
C PRO A 748 26.88 18.56 -5.97
N GLN A 749 26.61 19.51 -5.07
CA GLN A 749 26.62 20.94 -5.41
C GLN A 749 28.04 21.42 -5.67
N ASP A 750 28.98 21.07 -4.77
CA ASP A 750 30.41 21.39 -4.94
C ASP A 750 30.97 20.79 -6.24
N MET A 751 30.52 19.59 -6.62
CA MET A 751 30.90 18.94 -7.88
C MET A 751 30.38 19.72 -9.10
N ALA A 752 29.09 20.09 -9.10
CA ALA A 752 28.49 20.87 -10.19
C ALA A 752 29.18 22.25 -10.37
N GLU A 753 29.48 22.93 -9.26
CA GLU A 753 30.19 24.22 -9.27
C GLU A 753 31.64 24.10 -9.75
N ALA A 754 32.35 23.04 -9.35
CA ALA A 754 33.72 22.79 -9.80
C ALA A 754 33.80 22.51 -11.31
N ILE A 755 32.84 21.76 -11.85
CA ILE A 755 32.70 21.54 -13.29
C ILE A 755 32.45 22.87 -14.00
N MET A 756 31.46 23.64 -13.54
CA MET A 756 31.13 24.92 -14.15
C MET A 756 32.31 25.89 -14.13
N LYS A 757 33.03 25.98 -13.01
CA LYS A 757 34.22 26.83 -12.88
C LYS A 757 35.29 26.44 -13.88
N LYS A 758 35.53 25.13 -14.08
CA LYS A 758 36.50 24.64 -15.06
C LYS A 758 36.09 25.03 -16.49
N CYS A 759 34.82 24.91 -16.84
CA CYS A 759 34.32 25.32 -18.15
C CYS A 759 34.47 26.82 -18.38
N LEU A 760 34.16 27.66 -17.38
CA LEU A 760 34.39 29.11 -17.46
C LEU A 760 35.87 29.46 -17.65
N GLU A 761 36.78 28.78 -16.95
CA GLU A 761 38.23 28.99 -17.11
C GLU A 761 38.69 28.66 -18.54
N LEU A 762 38.17 27.59 -19.14
CA LEU A 762 38.46 27.20 -20.53
C LEU A 762 37.85 28.17 -21.54
N CYS A 763 36.72 28.77 -21.21
CA CYS A 763 35.98 29.72 -22.04
C CYS A 763 36.30 31.20 -21.70
N GLU A 764 37.48 31.50 -21.10
CA GLU A 764 37.95 32.85 -20.75
C GLU A 764 36.93 33.71 -19.95
N ASN A 765 36.17 33.07 -19.07
CA ASN A 765 35.05 33.67 -18.32
C ASN A 765 33.94 34.30 -19.17
N LYS A 766 33.81 33.88 -20.43
CA LYS A 766 32.76 34.30 -21.35
C LYS A 766 32.02 33.07 -21.89
N PRO A 767 30.81 32.77 -21.40
CA PRO A 767 30.05 31.62 -21.87
C PRO A 767 29.76 31.75 -23.37
N LYS A 768 30.17 30.74 -24.15
CA LYS A 768 29.88 30.66 -25.59
C LYS A 768 28.45 30.20 -25.85
N ASP A 769 27.92 29.37 -24.96
CA ASP A 769 26.51 29.00 -24.92
C ASP A 769 25.95 28.96 -23.51
N ASP A 770 24.64 28.69 -23.40
CA ASP A 770 24.01 28.39 -22.11
C ASP A 770 24.62 27.09 -21.53
N MET A 771 24.96 27.12 -20.24
CA MET A 771 25.66 26.02 -19.57
C MET A 771 24.88 25.58 -18.35
N THR A 772 24.55 24.30 -18.28
CA THR A 772 23.92 23.69 -17.11
C THR A 772 24.56 22.36 -16.77
N VAL A 773 24.88 22.18 -15.49
CA VAL A 773 25.42 20.94 -14.91
C VAL A 773 24.52 20.50 -13.77
N LEU A 774 23.88 19.34 -13.92
CA LEU A 774 23.06 18.72 -12.88
C LEU A 774 23.78 17.48 -12.37
N THR A 775 24.05 17.42 -11.07
CA THR A 775 24.75 16.31 -10.43
C THR A 775 23.83 15.63 -9.43
N VAL A 776 23.70 14.32 -9.53
CA VAL A 776 22.90 13.46 -8.66
C VAL A 776 23.85 12.49 -7.96
N LYS A 777 23.91 12.53 -6.64
CA LYS A 777 24.68 11.58 -5.85
C LYS A 777 23.77 10.51 -5.27
N VAL A 778 24.15 9.25 -5.42
CA VAL A 778 23.42 8.10 -4.87
C VAL A 778 24.29 7.39 -3.83
N TRP A 779 23.76 7.10 -2.65
CA TRP A 779 24.47 6.31 -1.64
C TRP A 779 23.54 5.37 -0.88
N LYS A 780 24.08 4.27 -0.37
CA LYS A 780 23.32 3.30 0.42
C LYS A 780 23.01 3.87 1.78
N ARG A 781 21.74 3.78 2.17
CA ARG A 781 21.29 4.18 3.50
C ARG A 781 21.85 3.19 4.52
N ARG A 782 22.65 3.69 5.48
CA ARG A 782 23.04 2.90 6.65
C ARG A 782 21.84 2.79 7.58
N LEU A 783 21.03 1.77 7.35
CA LEU A 783 19.81 1.46 8.11
C LEU A 783 20.11 0.66 9.38
#